data_AF-A0A9X2AWB9-F1
#
_entry.id   AF-A0A9X2AWB9-F1
#
_cell.length_a   1.000
_cell.length_b   1.000
_cell.length_c   1.000
_cell.angle_alpha   90.00
_cell.angle_beta   90.00
_cell.angle_gamma   90.00
#
_symmetry.space_group_name_H-M   'P 1'
#
loop_
_entity.id
_entity.type
_entity.pdbx_description
1 polymer ?
#
loop_
_entity_poly.entity_id
_entity_poly.type
_entity_poly.pdbx_seq_one_letter_code
_entity_poly.pdbx_strand_id
1 'polypeptide(L)'
;MLSLIEQIKTGSLWDFPGGVHPEQNKQQSNQTSIVSCPLPKQLVLPLKQHIGKPGDILVGVGERVLKGQPLTHINAMFMLPIHAPTSGTVTAIESRTTAHPSGLSELSIVIETDGEEQWYTRNPVEHYLDAAPEQLVETIRQAGISGLGGAGFPTATKIQSGLTRTDILIINAAECEPYITADDRLMQDRADEILQGIEILEHILKPKLTVIGIEDNKPNAIKALEKSAKNMDIQIRVIPTKYPSGGEKQLIKILTNLEVPNNGIPADIGILVQNVGTAYAIKRAVIDGEPLIDRVVTLTGNAFKQPQNVQALIGTSIAHLLEHFDYKADKKAPRLIMGGPMMGFTLPHANVPITKTSNCILAPTYREIDPRQDEMACIRCSQCAEACPASLLPQQLQWYAKSQEYDKCEELNLKDCIECGACAFVCPSEIPLVQYYRQAKAEIRARKVESEAAERAKNRFEERKARLERDKLERENRFSKAATERRKEMKASGGDDAVAAAIARVKAQKEQSNKEVKPAVAAAIARAKAKQAQAAENASQEPDNSEMSKLREERKRLAREKKAQKQTEDAQAQAERSQDDKKTAVAEAIARAKARKAQQAQNPAETSQVDETSSNQQASDNADPKKAAVAAAIARAKARKAQQAQEPAETSQVDETSSNQQVSDDADPKKAAVAAAIARAKARKAQQAQNPAETSQVDETSSNQQVSDNADPKKAAVAAAIARAKARKAQQAQEPTETSQVDEASSSQQVSDDADPKKAAVAAAIARAKARKAKQSSSIPEAEKMADDAQSSPAESNNPAEVSSVLVTDDNVDPKKAAVAAAIARAKARKAQQQKKQGE
;
A
#
# COMPACT_ATOMS: atom_id res chain seq x y z
N MET A 1 16.31 -41.40 5.92
CA MET A 1 15.20 -40.55 5.42
C MET A 1 15.72 -39.83 4.19
N LEU A 2 14.89 -39.66 3.17
CA LEU A 2 15.26 -38.86 1.99
C LEU A 2 15.49 -37.40 2.39
N SER A 3 16.44 -36.71 1.76
CA SER A 3 16.59 -35.26 1.92
C SER A 3 15.38 -34.50 1.35
N LEU A 4 15.20 -33.22 1.71
CA LEU A 4 14.10 -32.41 1.17
C LEU A 4 14.16 -32.32 -0.36
N ILE A 5 15.35 -32.14 -0.93
CA ILE A 5 15.57 -32.09 -2.38
C ILE A 5 15.23 -33.44 -3.03
N GLU A 6 15.60 -34.57 -2.41
CA GLU A 6 15.19 -35.90 -2.88
C GLU A 6 13.68 -36.09 -2.86
N GLN A 7 13.00 -35.72 -1.76
CA GLN A 7 11.54 -35.84 -1.65
C GLN A 7 10.83 -35.06 -2.77
N ILE A 8 11.31 -33.85 -3.09
CA ILE A 8 10.80 -33.04 -4.21
C ILE A 8 11.15 -33.69 -5.55
N LYS A 9 12.38 -34.20 -5.74
CA LYS A 9 12.76 -34.94 -6.96
C LYS A 9 11.98 -36.26 -7.13
N THR A 10 11.48 -36.89 -6.06
CA THR A 10 10.55 -38.04 -6.11
C THR A 10 9.07 -37.66 -6.30
N GLY A 11 8.73 -36.36 -6.31
CA GLY A 11 7.35 -35.89 -6.54
C GLY A 11 6.45 -35.84 -5.30
N SER A 12 7.02 -35.82 -4.09
CA SER A 12 6.25 -35.56 -2.87
C SER A 12 5.60 -34.18 -2.91
N LEU A 13 4.34 -34.12 -2.49
CA LEU A 13 3.55 -32.89 -2.34
C LEU A 13 2.89 -32.88 -0.95
N TRP A 14 2.63 -31.68 -0.44
CA TRP A 14 1.98 -31.43 0.84
C TRP A 14 0.80 -30.49 0.67
N ASP A 15 0.01 -30.29 1.74
CA ASP A 15 -1.11 -29.35 1.75
C ASP A 15 -0.92 -28.22 2.76
N PHE A 16 -1.67 -27.13 2.56
CA PHE A 16 -1.76 -25.96 3.43
C PHE A 16 -3.15 -25.87 4.07
N PRO A 17 -3.29 -25.31 5.30
CA PRO A 17 -4.58 -25.19 5.97
C PRO A 17 -5.57 -24.32 5.20
N GLY A 18 -6.86 -24.63 5.31
CA GLY A 18 -7.93 -23.85 4.68
C GLY A 18 -7.84 -23.78 3.16
N GLY A 19 -8.19 -22.62 2.58
CA GLY A 19 -8.39 -22.46 1.14
C GLY A 19 -9.81 -22.81 0.68
N VAL A 20 -10.09 -22.61 -0.61
CA VAL A 20 -11.42 -22.75 -1.25
C VAL A 20 -11.29 -23.22 -2.70
N HIS A 21 -12.38 -23.75 -3.27
CA HIS A 21 -12.45 -24.21 -4.66
C HIS A 21 -13.55 -23.46 -5.45
N PRO A 22 -13.33 -22.18 -5.81
CA PRO A 22 -14.27 -21.41 -6.62
C PRO A 22 -14.30 -21.91 -8.08
N GLU A 23 -15.38 -21.59 -8.81
CA GLU A 23 -15.48 -21.92 -10.23
C GLU A 23 -14.38 -21.24 -11.05
N GLN A 24 -13.50 -22.06 -11.63
CA GLN A 24 -12.21 -21.60 -12.16
C GLN A 24 -12.35 -20.63 -13.34
N ASN A 25 -13.39 -20.79 -14.17
CA ASN A 25 -13.75 -19.96 -15.33
C ASN A 25 -12.66 -19.70 -16.40
N LYS A 26 -11.50 -20.36 -16.30
CA LYS A 26 -10.33 -20.23 -17.21
C LYS A 26 -10.69 -20.41 -18.68
N GLN A 27 -11.60 -21.34 -18.99
CA GLN A 27 -11.93 -21.73 -20.37
C GLN A 27 -12.51 -20.60 -21.21
N GLN A 28 -13.02 -19.49 -20.62
CA GLN A 28 -13.51 -18.34 -21.39
C GLN A 28 -12.41 -17.75 -22.30
N SER A 29 -11.24 -17.44 -21.73
CA SER A 29 -10.18 -16.64 -22.37
C SER A 29 -8.93 -17.43 -22.78
N ASN A 30 -8.93 -18.75 -22.58
CA ASN A 30 -7.78 -19.64 -22.84
C ASN A 30 -7.73 -20.21 -24.28
N GLN A 31 -8.79 -20.05 -25.07
CA GLN A 31 -8.95 -20.74 -26.36
C GLN A 31 -8.06 -20.19 -27.49
N THR A 32 -7.51 -18.98 -27.34
CA THR A 32 -6.70 -18.30 -28.35
C THR A 32 -5.32 -17.95 -27.79
N SER A 33 -4.30 -17.98 -28.65
CA SER A 33 -2.99 -17.41 -28.33
C SER A 33 -3.06 -15.93 -28.00
N ILE A 34 -2.04 -15.43 -27.29
CA ILE A 34 -1.90 -14.00 -26.97
C ILE A 34 -1.92 -13.16 -28.25
N VAL A 35 -2.84 -12.20 -28.33
CA VAL A 35 -2.91 -11.23 -29.44
C VAL A 35 -2.25 -9.90 -29.05
N SER A 36 -1.71 -9.18 -30.03
CA SER A 36 -1.18 -7.83 -29.80
C SER A 36 -2.33 -6.81 -29.66
N CYS A 37 -2.24 -5.91 -28.69
CA CYS A 37 -3.15 -4.77 -28.57
C CYS A 37 -2.81 -3.72 -29.64
N PRO A 38 -3.78 -3.22 -30.43
CA PRO A 38 -3.59 -2.06 -31.29
C PRO A 38 -3.04 -0.85 -30.52
N LEU A 39 -2.20 -0.03 -31.14
CA LEU A 39 -1.52 1.09 -30.49
C LEU A 39 -2.54 2.19 -30.06
N PRO A 40 -2.62 2.57 -28.77
CA PRO A 40 -3.44 3.69 -28.34
C PRO A 40 -2.79 5.03 -28.73
N LYS A 41 -3.62 6.00 -29.12
CA LYS A 41 -3.17 7.38 -29.43
C LYS A 41 -2.51 8.10 -28.24
N GLN A 42 -2.90 7.73 -27.02
CA GLN A 42 -2.35 8.29 -25.79
C GLN A 42 -2.08 7.18 -24.77
N LEU A 43 -0.90 7.22 -24.17
CA LEU A 43 -0.48 6.39 -23.04
C LEU A 43 -0.40 7.26 -21.78
N VAL A 44 -0.86 6.75 -20.64
CA VAL A 44 -0.80 7.43 -19.34
C VAL A 44 0.00 6.57 -18.37
N LEU A 45 1.13 7.06 -17.89
CA LEU A 45 2.11 6.32 -17.10
C LEU A 45 2.18 6.85 -15.67
N PRO A 46 1.42 6.29 -14.70
CA PRO A 46 1.56 6.63 -13.29
C PRO A 46 2.98 6.35 -12.80
N LEU A 47 3.57 7.27 -12.04
CA LEU A 47 4.96 7.15 -11.61
C LEU A 47 5.22 6.02 -10.59
N LYS A 48 4.17 5.50 -9.95
CA LYS A 48 4.28 4.53 -8.85
C LYS A 48 3.58 3.21 -9.19
N GLN A 49 4.31 2.35 -9.89
CA GLN A 49 3.83 1.03 -10.32
C GLN A 49 4.45 -0.14 -9.54
N HIS A 50 5.04 0.13 -8.37
CA HIS A 50 5.76 -0.85 -7.55
C HIS A 50 5.73 -0.50 -6.06
N ILE A 51 6.08 -1.47 -5.20
CA ILE A 51 6.31 -1.25 -3.77
C ILE A 51 7.61 -0.45 -3.61
N GLY A 52 7.48 0.82 -3.23
CA GLY A 52 8.61 1.73 -3.10
C GLY A 52 8.21 3.20 -3.16
N LYS A 53 9.16 4.03 -3.60
CA LYS A 53 8.91 5.42 -4.02
C LYS A 53 8.94 5.48 -5.56
N PRO A 54 8.13 6.34 -6.20
CA PRO A 54 8.29 6.64 -7.62
C PRO A 54 9.70 7.20 -7.90
N GLY A 55 10.20 6.97 -9.11
CA GLY A 55 11.44 7.59 -9.60
C GLY A 55 11.29 9.10 -9.83
N ASP A 56 12.41 9.81 -9.82
CA ASP A 56 12.46 11.24 -10.15
C ASP A 56 12.30 11.40 -11.68
N ILE A 57 11.48 12.35 -12.16
CA ILE A 57 11.22 12.49 -13.61
C ILE A 57 12.47 13.01 -14.35
N LEU A 58 12.77 12.42 -15.52
CA LEU A 58 13.85 12.85 -16.41
C LEU A 58 13.39 13.77 -17.55
N VAL A 59 12.14 13.64 -18.02
CA VAL A 59 11.63 14.27 -19.25
C VAL A 59 10.74 15.50 -19.00
N GLY A 60 10.70 16.43 -19.96
CA GLY A 60 9.83 17.60 -19.98
C GLY A 60 8.55 17.43 -20.79
N VAL A 61 7.59 18.35 -20.62
CA VAL A 61 6.42 18.46 -21.52
C VAL A 61 6.87 19.10 -22.84
N GLY A 62 6.44 18.53 -23.96
CA GLY A 62 6.89 18.88 -25.31
C GLY A 62 8.14 18.11 -25.77
N GLU A 63 8.71 17.23 -24.94
CA GLU A 63 9.86 16.41 -25.29
C GLU A 63 9.43 15.18 -26.12
N ARG A 64 10.16 14.88 -27.20
CA ARG A 64 10.01 13.63 -27.95
C ARG A 64 10.81 12.53 -27.27
N VAL A 65 10.17 11.38 -27.03
CA VAL A 65 10.77 10.20 -26.38
C VAL A 65 10.77 9.00 -27.32
N LEU A 66 11.73 8.10 -27.14
CA LEU A 66 11.91 6.88 -27.93
C LEU A 66 11.48 5.63 -27.16
N LYS A 67 11.02 4.59 -27.85
CA LYS A 67 10.60 3.31 -27.27
C LYS A 67 11.71 2.70 -26.42
N GLY A 68 11.41 2.36 -25.17
CA GLY A 68 12.36 1.86 -24.19
C GLY A 68 13.20 2.93 -23.47
N GLN A 69 13.09 4.21 -23.81
CA GLN A 69 13.82 5.29 -23.13
C GLN A 69 13.40 5.41 -21.65
N PRO A 70 14.33 5.49 -20.69
CA PRO A 70 14.02 5.77 -19.29
C PRO A 70 13.41 7.16 -19.11
N LEU A 71 12.20 7.22 -18.54
CA LEU A 71 11.47 8.45 -18.23
C LEU A 71 11.69 8.91 -16.78
N THR A 72 12.23 8.04 -15.92
CA THR A 72 12.52 8.34 -14.52
C THR A 72 13.87 7.80 -14.07
N HIS A 73 14.53 8.56 -13.20
CA HIS A 73 15.77 8.23 -12.53
C HIS A 73 15.52 7.55 -11.17
N ILE A 74 16.46 6.72 -10.74
CA ILE A 74 16.36 5.91 -9.51
C ILE A 74 17.57 6.13 -8.60
N ASN A 75 17.31 6.48 -7.34
CA ASN A 75 18.37 6.82 -6.38
C ASN A 75 18.45 5.87 -5.15
N ALA A 76 17.58 4.87 -5.07
CA ALA A 76 17.55 3.90 -3.98
C ALA A 76 17.17 2.48 -4.45
N MET A 77 17.52 1.48 -3.64
CA MET A 77 17.33 0.04 -3.92
C MET A 77 15.87 -0.36 -4.21
N PHE A 78 14.90 0.28 -3.54
CA PHE A 78 13.45 0.04 -3.69
C PHE A 78 12.79 1.02 -4.69
N MET A 79 13.51 1.45 -5.72
CA MET A 79 12.99 2.29 -6.80
C MET A 79 13.23 1.62 -8.14
N LEU A 80 12.18 1.53 -8.96
CA LEU A 80 12.26 1.08 -10.35
C LEU A 80 11.94 2.22 -11.32
N PRO A 81 12.68 2.31 -12.45
CA PRO A 81 12.38 3.26 -13.50
C PRO A 81 11.12 2.87 -14.28
N ILE A 82 10.60 3.85 -15.01
CA ILE A 82 9.52 3.69 -15.99
C ILE A 82 10.10 4.08 -17.35
N HIS A 83 9.71 3.34 -18.38
CA HIS A 83 10.18 3.53 -19.75
C HIS A 83 9.05 3.97 -20.65
N ALA A 84 9.37 4.68 -21.74
CA ALA A 84 8.44 4.98 -22.81
C ALA A 84 8.04 3.66 -23.51
N PRO A 85 6.74 3.29 -23.58
CA PRO A 85 6.33 2.01 -24.17
C PRO A 85 6.42 1.97 -25.69
N THR A 86 6.46 3.14 -26.32
CA THR A 86 6.65 3.38 -27.75
C THR A 86 7.28 4.78 -27.92
N SER A 87 7.61 5.17 -29.15
CA SER A 87 8.00 6.54 -29.49
C SER A 87 6.80 7.50 -29.52
N GLY A 88 7.05 8.77 -29.22
CA GLY A 88 6.00 9.78 -29.17
C GLY A 88 6.44 11.06 -28.49
N THR A 89 5.49 11.93 -28.14
CA THR A 89 5.75 13.20 -27.46
C THR A 89 5.07 13.26 -26.11
N VAL A 90 5.78 13.74 -25.09
CA VAL A 90 5.24 13.94 -23.73
C VAL A 90 4.30 15.15 -23.73
N THR A 91 2.99 14.92 -23.80
CA THR A 91 1.98 15.99 -23.89
C THR A 91 1.58 16.58 -22.54
N ALA A 92 1.73 15.84 -21.43
CA ALA A 92 1.47 16.34 -20.09
C ALA A 92 2.23 15.56 -19.01
N ILE A 93 2.46 16.21 -17.86
CA ILE A 93 2.96 15.59 -16.63
C ILE A 93 2.03 16.08 -15.50
N GLU A 94 1.02 15.29 -15.16
CA GLU A 94 -0.09 15.72 -14.30
C GLU A 94 -0.71 14.55 -13.50
N SER A 95 -1.57 14.87 -12.53
CA SER A 95 -2.27 13.85 -11.74
C SER A 95 -3.39 13.21 -12.54
N ARG A 96 -3.34 11.89 -12.74
CA ARG A 96 -4.38 11.08 -13.42
C ARG A 96 -4.82 9.95 -12.49
N THR A 97 -6.09 9.52 -12.61
CA THR A 97 -6.64 8.37 -11.86
C THR A 97 -5.86 7.09 -12.16
N THR A 98 -5.46 6.35 -11.12
CA THR A 98 -4.66 5.13 -11.26
C THR A 98 -5.45 3.87 -10.90
N ALA A 99 -4.81 2.73 -11.13
CA ALA A 99 -5.27 1.39 -10.75
C ALA A 99 -5.23 1.17 -9.22
N HIS A 100 -6.08 1.90 -8.48
CA HIS A 100 -6.17 1.82 -7.02
C HIS A 100 -7.62 1.58 -6.56
N PRO A 101 -7.87 0.72 -5.54
CA PRO A 101 -9.23 0.44 -5.03
C PRO A 101 -10.05 1.67 -4.61
N SER A 102 -9.38 2.75 -4.21
CA SER A 102 -10.01 4.03 -3.82
C SER A 102 -10.07 5.08 -4.95
N GLY A 103 -9.73 4.73 -6.19
CA GLY A 103 -9.72 5.66 -7.32
C GLY A 103 -8.76 6.86 -7.14
N LEU A 104 -7.63 6.66 -6.47
CA LEU A 104 -6.66 7.73 -6.23
C LEU A 104 -6.07 8.23 -7.56
N SER A 105 -5.73 9.52 -7.58
CA SER A 105 -4.92 10.10 -8.66
C SER A 105 -3.47 10.20 -8.23
N GLU A 106 -2.55 9.86 -9.13
CA GLU A 106 -1.10 10.01 -8.92
C GLU A 106 -0.49 10.77 -10.11
N LEU A 107 0.64 11.43 -9.84
CA LEU A 107 1.42 12.08 -10.89
C LEU A 107 1.80 11.06 -11.97
N SER A 108 1.53 11.40 -13.21
CA SER A 108 1.61 10.52 -14.37
C SER A 108 2.23 11.27 -15.56
N ILE A 109 3.06 10.57 -16.34
CA ILE A 109 3.57 11.07 -17.62
C ILE A 109 2.59 10.67 -18.71
N VAL A 110 2.18 11.60 -19.56
CA VAL A 110 1.24 11.38 -20.66
C VAL A 110 1.98 11.50 -21.98
N ILE A 111 1.95 10.45 -22.79
CA ILE A 111 2.61 10.38 -24.10
C ILE A 111 1.54 10.28 -25.18
N GLU A 112 1.59 11.15 -26.18
CA GLU A 112 0.90 10.98 -27.45
C GLU A 112 1.81 10.19 -28.40
N THR A 113 1.30 9.11 -28.99
CA THR A 113 2.09 8.12 -29.73
C THR A 113 2.27 8.54 -31.19
N ASP A 114 3.51 8.45 -31.71
CA ASP A 114 3.79 8.80 -33.11
C ASP A 114 3.55 7.64 -34.09
N GLY A 115 3.53 6.40 -33.58
CA GLY A 115 3.36 5.19 -34.39
C GLY A 115 4.62 4.75 -35.16
N GLU A 116 5.76 5.42 -34.93
CA GLU A 116 7.02 5.09 -35.59
C GLU A 116 7.78 3.93 -34.89
N GLU A 117 7.37 3.58 -33.65
CA GLU A 117 7.95 2.52 -32.80
C GLU A 117 9.50 2.61 -32.65
N GLN A 118 10.06 3.82 -32.79
CA GLN A 118 11.51 4.06 -32.83
C GLN A 118 12.16 3.79 -31.47
N TRP A 119 13.08 2.83 -31.44
CA TRP A 119 13.78 2.39 -30.23
C TRP A 119 14.87 3.37 -29.77
N TYR A 120 14.96 3.52 -28.46
CA TYR A 120 16.15 3.97 -27.75
C TYR A 120 17.24 2.89 -27.83
N THR A 121 18.51 3.24 -27.56
CA THR A 121 19.63 2.28 -27.55
C THR A 121 19.35 1.11 -26.60
N ARG A 122 19.13 -0.08 -27.17
CA ARG A 122 19.03 -1.34 -26.42
C ARG A 122 20.44 -1.86 -26.11
N ASN A 123 20.62 -2.36 -24.90
CA ASN A 123 21.90 -2.90 -24.42
C ASN A 123 21.72 -4.39 -24.03
N PRO A 124 21.57 -5.31 -24.99
CA PRO A 124 21.51 -6.75 -24.72
C PRO A 124 22.83 -7.26 -24.13
N VAL A 125 22.75 -8.28 -23.28
CA VAL A 125 23.90 -8.96 -22.68
C VAL A 125 24.18 -10.24 -23.49
N GLU A 126 24.95 -10.10 -24.56
CA GLU A 126 25.19 -11.17 -25.57
C GLU A 126 25.63 -12.50 -24.94
N HIS A 127 26.45 -12.46 -23.89
CA HIS A 127 26.93 -13.64 -23.15
C HIS A 127 26.68 -13.46 -21.64
N TYR A 128 25.43 -13.60 -21.21
CA TYR A 128 25.05 -13.43 -19.80
C TYR A 128 25.74 -14.42 -18.84
N LEU A 129 26.21 -15.57 -19.34
CA LEU A 129 26.97 -16.56 -18.56
C LEU A 129 28.34 -16.06 -18.11
N ASP A 130 28.96 -15.15 -18.86
CA ASP A 130 30.24 -14.51 -18.50
C ASP A 130 30.03 -13.26 -17.62
N ALA A 131 28.80 -12.73 -17.57
CA ALA A 131 28.46 -11.56 -16.78
C ALA A 131 28.35 -11.87 -15.28
N ALA A 132 28.80 -10.93 -14.45
CA ALA A 132 28.69 -11.03 -13.00
C ALA A 132 27.22 -11.00 -12.53
N PRO A 133 26.83 -11.76 -11.49
CA PRO A 133 25.46 -11.74 -10.93
C PRO A 133 24.96 -10.33 -10.60
N GLU A 134 25.83 -9.47 -10.07
CA GLU A 134 25.53 -8.08 -9.70
C GLU A 134 25.20 -7.22 -10.93
N GLN A 135 25.89 -7.43 -12.05
CA GLN A 135 25.64 -6.74 -13.31
C GLN A 135 24.27 -7.13 -13.88
N LEU A 136 23.92 -8.42 -13.83
CA LEU A 136 22.62 -8.91 -14.29
C LEU A 136 21.47 -8.42 -13.38
N VAL A 137 21.67 -8.41 -12.06
CA VAL A 137 20.71 -7.83 -11.10
C VAL A 137 20.51 -6.33 -11.34
N GLU A 138 21.57 -5.59 -11.66
CA GLU A 138 21.46 -4.18 -12.05
C GLU A 138 20.74 -3.99 -13.39
N THR A 139 21.01 -4.82 -14.40
CA THR A 139 20.27 -4.81 -15.69
C THR A 139 18.78 -5.05 -15.46
N ILE A 140 18.41 -6.04 -14.64
CA ILE A 140 17.02 -6.33 -14.23
C ILE A 140 16.38 -5.14 -13.49
N ARG A 141 17.16 -4.40 -12.70
CA ARG A 141 16.71 -3.19 -11.99
C ARG A 141 16.47 -2.03 -12.94
N GLN A 142 17.42 -1.77 -13.84
CA GLN A 142 17.37 -0.68 -14.82
C GLN A 142 16.31 -0.93 -15.89
N ALA A 143 16.06 -2.18 -16.28
CA ALA A 143 14.90 -2.57 -17.10
C ALA A 143 13.54 -2.33 -16.39
N GLY A 144 13.56 -2.02 -15.09
CA GLY A 144 12.39 -1.65 -14.32
C GLY A 144 11.47 -2.82 -13.97
N ILE A 145 12.01 -4.03 -13.87
CA ILE A 145 11.20 -5.23 -13.62
C ILE A 145 10.71 -5.27 -12.17
N SER A 146 9.38 -5.30 -12.01
CA SER A 146 8.68 -5.65 -10.77
C SER A 146 8.04 -7.02 -10.89
N GLY A 147 7.86 -7.74 -9.78
CA GLY A 147 7.16 -9.04 -9.76
C GLY A 147 5.73 -8.92 -10.31
N LEU A 148 5.48 -9.54 -11.47
CA LEU A 148 4.26 -9.36 -12.26
C LEU A 148 3.02 -10.08 -11.70
N GLY A 149 3.21 -11.00 -10.75
CA GLY A 149 2.18 -11.68 -9.96
C GLY A 149 1.44 -10.77 -8.96
N GLY A 150 1.06 -9.56 -9.38
CA GLY A 150 0.18 -8.63 -8.66
C GLY A 150 0.86 -7.72 -7.63
N ALA A 151 1.78 -8.22 -6.80
CA ALA A 151 2.31 -7.45 -5.67
C ALA A 151 3.22 -6.27 -6.06
N GLY A 152 3.84 -6.28 -7.25
CA GLY A 152 4.69 -5.18 -7.72
C GLY A 152 5.96 -4.95 -6.89
N PHE A 153 6.48 -5.98 -6.23
CA PHE A 153 7.76 -5.87 -5.49
C PHE A 153 8.94 -5.76 -6.49
N PRO A 154 9.96 -4.91 -6.25
CA PRO A 154 11.11 -4.80 -7.14
C PRO A 154 11.90 -6.11 -7.30
N THR A 155 12.01 -6.62 -8.53
CA THR A 155 12.54 -7.97 -8.78
C THR A 155 14.03 -8.08 -8.45
N ALA A 156 14.83 -7.09 -8.84
CA ALA A 156 16.26 -7.02 -8.48
C ALA A 156 16.49 -7.09 -6.97
N THR A 157 15.71 -6.35 -6.17
CA THR A 157 15.77 -6.39 -4.70
C THR A 157 15.40 -7.76 -4.13
N LYS A 158 14.52 -8.50 -4.80
CA LYS A 158 14.13 -9.86 -4.40
C LYS A 158 15.25 -10.86 -4.68
N ILE A 159 15.81 -10.82 -5.89
CA ILE A 159 16.95 -11.66 -6.28
C ILE A 159 18.14 -11.39 -5.34
N GLN A 160 18.45 -10.12 -5.08
CA GLN A 160 19.55 -9.73 -4.19
C GLN A 160 19.36 -10.17 -2.73
N SER A 161 18.13 -10.38 -2.24
CA SER A 161 17.90 -10.89 -0.88
C SER A 161 18.11 -12.41 -0.74
N GLY A 162 18.06 -13.14 -1.87
CA GLY A 162 18.35 -14.58 -1.98
C GLY A 162 19.74 -14.92 -2.54
N LEU A 163 20.53 -13.92 -2.97
CA LEU A 163 21.89 -14.11 -3.48
C LEU A 163 22.76 -14.83 -2.43
N THR A 164 23.50 -15.85 -2.85
CA THR A 164 24.26 -16.81 -1.99
C THR A 164 23.46 -17.47 -0.84
N ARG A 165 22.12 -17.38 -0.85
CA ARG A 165 21.23 -17.91 0.19
C ARG A 165 20.15 -18.85 -0.34
N THR A 166 19.98 -18.93 -1.66
CA THR A 166 18.91 -19.72 -2.30
C THR A 166 19.37 -21.14 -2.54
N ASP A 167 18.88 -22.08 -1.74
CA ASP A 167 19.02 -23.52 -2.00
C ASP A 167 18.00 -24.01 -3.03
N ILE A 168 16.77 -23.47 -3.03
CA ILE A 168 15.69 -23.87 -3.94
C ILE A 168 15.08 -22.64 -4.63
N LEU A 169 15.08 -22.65 -5.97
CA LEU A 169 14.36 -21.69 -6.80
C LEU A 169 12.98 -22.27 -7.16
N ILE A 170 11.91 -21.61 -6.75
CA ILE A 170 10.53 -22.00 -7.09
C ILE A 170 9.97 -21.00 -8.09
N ILE A 171 9.58 -21.50 -9.26
CA ILE A 171 8.87 -20.74 -10.27
C ILE A 171 7.36 -20.95 -10.07
N ASN A 172 6.67 -19.86 -9.76
CA ASN A 172 5.22 -19.84 -9.54
C ASN A 172 4.50 -19.72 -10.88
N ALA A 173 3.99 -20.86 -11.33
CA ALA A 173 3.16 -21.08 -12.50
C ALA A 173 1.70 -21.40 -12.12
N ALA A 174 1.32 -21.20 -10.84
CA ALA A 174 0.05 -21.68 -10.32
C ALA A 174 -1.15 -20.91 -10.85
N GLU A 175 -1.07 -19.57 -10.97
CA GLU A 175 -2.16 -18.67 -11.42
C GLU A 175 -3.55 -19.09 -10.91
N CYS A 176 -3.69 -19.25 -9.58
CA CYS A 176 -4.88 -19.84 -8.96
C CYS A 176 -6.15 -18.96 -8.98
N GLU A 177 -6.02 -17.65 -9.20
CA GLU A 177 -7.12 -16.69 -9.20
C GLU A 177 -8.11 -16.97 -10.37
N PRO A 178 -9.42 -17.13 -10.12
CA PRO A 178 -10.40 -17.45 -11.17
C PRO A 178 -10.43 -16.44 -12.32
N TYR A 179 -10.90 -16.88 -13.49
CA TYR A 179 -10.97 -16.14 -14.76
C TYR A 179 -9.62 -15.73 -15.39
N ILE A 180 -8.57 -15.44 -14.62
CA ILE A 180 -7.25 -15.00 -15.15
C ILE A 180 -6.54 -16.15 -15.88
N THR A 181 -5.95 -15.89 -17.04
CA THR A 181 -5.25 -16.88 -17.89
C THR A 181 -4.02 -16.30 -18.58
N ALA A 182 -3.44 -15.22 -18.01
CA ALA A 182 -2.35 -14.47 -18.61
C ALA A 182 -1.02 -15.24 -18.49
N ASP A 183 -0.74 -15.80 -17.32
CA ASP A 183 0.42 -16.67 -17.09
C ASP A 183 0.21 -18.03 -17.79
N ASP A 184 -1.01 -18.61 -17.77
CA ASP A 184 -1.33 -19.85 -18.49
C ASP A 184 -1.09 -19.72 -20.01
N ARG A 185 -1.63 -18.67 -20.66
CA ARG A 185 -1.34 -18.42 -22.08
C ARG A 185 0.12 -18.12 -22.33
N LEU A 186 0.81 -17.38 -21.46
CA LEU A 186 2.24 -17.12 -21.63
C LEU A 186 3.06 -18.41 -21.59
N MET A 187 2.72 -19.37 -20.71
CA MET A 187 3.36 -20.68 -20.69
C MET A 187 3.03 -21.54 -21.92
N GLN A 188 1.82 -21.43 -22.49
CA GLN A 188 1.47 -22.13 -23.73
C GLN A 188 2.15 -21.52 -24.97
N ASP A 189 2.22 -20.18 -25.05
CA ASP A 189 2.67 -19.45 -26.24
C ASP A 189 4.17 -19.11 -26.24
N ARG A 190 4.85 -19.13 -25.07
CA ARG A 190 6.23 -18.62 -24.88
C ARG A 190 7.08 -19.47 -23.91
N ALA A 191 6.83 -20.77 -23.82
CA ALA A 191 7.54 -21.69 -22.91
C ALA A 191 9.08 -21.54 -22.96
N ASP A 192 9.68 -21.57 -24.15
CA ASP A 192 11.14 -21.51 -24.33
C ASP A 192 11.75 -20.21 -23.77
N GLU A 193 11.08 -19.06 -23.96
CA GLU A 193 11.53 -17.76 -23.44
C GLU A 193 11.34 -17.62 -21.92
N ILE A 194 10.38 -18.33 -21.33
CA ILE A 194 10.26 -18.42 -19.86
C ILE A 194 11.44 -19.22 -19.30
N LEU A 195 11.82 -20.33 -19.93
CA LEU A 195 12.92 -21.18 -19.48
C LEU A 195 14.27 -20.46 -19.57
N GLN A 196 14.54 -19.71 -20.66
CA GLN A 196 15.70 -18.81 -20.73
C GLN A 196 15.73 -17.78 -19.59
N GLY A 197 14.57 -17.25 -19.23
CA GLY A 197 14.40 -16.37 -18.06
C GLY A 197 14.69 -17.04 -16.71
N ILE A 198 14.62 -18.37 -16.65
CA ILE A 198 14.94 -19.19 -15.48
C ILE A 198 16.44 -19.53 -15.47
N GLU A 199 17.06 -19.86 -16.60
CA GLU A 199 18.52 -20.07 -16.71
C GLU A 199 19.32 -18.84 -16.22
N ILE A 200 18.85 -17.64 -16.55
CA ILE A 200 19.43 -16.38 -16.04
C ILE A 200 19.30 -16.28 -14.50
N LEU A 201 18.17 -16.68 -13.93
CA LEU A 201 17.98 -16.73 -12.47
C LEU A 201 18.86 -17.80 -11.82
N GLU A 202 19.05 -18.95 -12.47
CA GLU A 202 19.92 -20.03 -12.00
C GLU A 202 21.40 -19.62 -12.01
N HIS A 203 21.87 -18.93 -13.05
CA HIS A 203 23.23 -18.38 -13.11
C HIS A 203 23.49 -17.34 -12.00
N ILE A 204 22.51 -16.47 -11.73
CA ILE A 204 22.61 -15.44 -10.67
C ILE A 204 22.57 -16.07 -9.27
N LEU A 205 21.62 -16.97 -8.99
CA LEU A 205 21.34 -17.47 -7.64
C LEU A 205 22.08 -18.76 -7.27
N LYS A 206 22.46 -19.56 -8.27
CA LYS A 206 23.11 -20.88 -8.18
C LYS A 206 22.39 -21.85 -7.21
N PRO A 207 21.07 -22.10 -7.41
CA PRO A 207 20.29 -22.99 -6.56
C PRO A 207 20.74 -24.45 -6.71
N LYS A 208 20.44 -25.28 -5.70
CA LYS A 208 20.64 -26.74 -5.72
C LYS A 208 19.49 -27.48 -6.39
N LEU A 209 18.35 -26.80 -6.60
CA LEU A 209 17.14 -27.32 -7.21
C LEU A 209 16.28 -26.17 -7.75
N THR A 210 15.80 -26.31 -8.99
CA THR A 210 14.76 -25.44 -9.56
C THR A 210 13.47 -26.23 -9.77
N VAL A 211 12.34 -25.65 -9.38
CA VAL A 211 11.01 -26.28 -9.43
C VAL A 211 10.00 -25.34 -10.09
N ILE A 212 9.25 -25.80 -11.10
CA ILE A 212 8.09 -25.06 -11.61
C ILE A 212 6.82 -25.64 -10.98
N GLY A 213 6.17 -24.88 -10.10
CA GLY A 213 4.91 -25.27 -9.46
C GLY A 213 3.70 -24.77 -10.26
N ILE A 214 2.99 -25.69 -10.91
CA ILE A 214 1.89 -25.41 -11.86
C ILE A 214 0.63 -26.20 -11.48
N GLU A 215 -0.56 -25.62 -11.59
CA GLU A 215 -1.82 -26.31 -11.24
C GLU A 215 -2.24 -27.35 -12.30
N ASP A 216 -2.86 -28.44 -11.84
CA ASP A 216 -3.43 -29.53 -12.65
C ASP A 216 -4.47 -29.08 -13.71
N ASN A 217 -5.12 -27.94 -13.51
CA ASN A 217 -6.06 -27.33 -14.46
C ASN A 217 -5.41 -26.71 -15.72
N LYS A 218 -4.07 -26.75 -15.87
CA LYS A 218 -3.32 -26.17 -17.00
C LYS A 218 -2.62 -27.21 -17.90
N PRO A 219 -3.31 -28.24 -18.41
CA PRO A 219 -2.68 -29.36 -19.12
C PRO A 219 -1.98 -28.99 -20.43
N ASN A 220 -2.27 -27.83 -21.02
CA ASN A 220 -1.59 -27.34 -22.22
C ASN A 220 -0.26 -26.64 -21.87
N ALA A 221 -0.26 -25.80 -20.83
CA ALA A 221 0.97 -25.17 -20.32
C ALA A 221 1.95 -26.21 -19.75
N ILE A 222 1.44 -27.23 -19.03
CA ILE A 222 2.24 -28.37 -18.56
C ILE A 222 3.00 -29.01 -19.74
N LYS A 223 2.28 -29.42 -20.80
CA LYS A 223 2.89 -30.02 -22.00
C LYS A 223 3.87 -29.09 -22.72
N ALA A 224 3.61 -27.78 -22.75
CA ALA A 224 4.49 -26.80 -23.37
C ALA A 224 5.82 -26.69 -22.60
N LEU A 225 5.75 -26.56 -21.26
CA LEU A 225 6.92 -26.54 -20.39
C LEU A 225 7.69 -27.87 -20.42
N GLU A 226 7.00 -29.01 -20.34
CA GLU A 226 7.61 -30.35 -20.43
C GLU A 226 8.31 -30.60 -21.78
N LYS A 227 7.76 -30.05 -22.88
CA LYS A 227 8.38 -30.14 -24.21
C LYS A 227 9.68 -29.34 -24.27
N SER A 228 9.70 -28.14 -23.68
CA SER A 228 10.83 -27.21 -23.73
C SER A 228 11.93 -27.56 -22.72
N ALA A 229 11.57 -28.00 -21.51
CA ALA A 229 12.51 -28.29 -20.42
C ALA A 229 13.26 -29.64 -20.52
N LYS A 230 13.12 -30.39 -21.62
CA LYS A 230 13.59 -31.78 -21.76
C LYS A 230 15.07 -32.02 -21.44
N ASN A 231 15.91 -31.01 -21.60
CA ASN A 231 17.37 -31.10 -21.45
C ASN A 231 17.90 -30.27 -20.25
N MET A 232 17.05 -29.90 -19.29
CA MET A 232 17.34 -28.97 -18.19
C MET A 232 17.07 -29.64 -16.83
N ASP A 233 17.83 -29.34 -15.75
CA ASP A 233 17.53 -29.86 -14.39
C ASP A 233 16.42 -29.07 -13.67
N ILE A 234 15.35 -28.79 -14.40
CA ILE A 234 14.17 -28.05 -13.93
C ILE A 234 13.05 -29.06 -13.64
N GLN A 235 12.62 -29.13 -12.37
CA GLN A 235 11.57 -30.06 -11.95
C GLN A 235 10.19 -29.44 -12.09
N ILE A 236 9.44 -29.80 -13.14
CA ILE A 236 8.02 -29.43 -13.25
C ILE A 236 7.21 -30.24 -12.23
N ARG A 237 6.39 -29.56 -11.42
CA ARG A 237 5.55 -30.18 -10.38
C ARG A 237 4.12 -29.69 -10.51
N VAL A 238 3.25 -30.61 -10.92
CA VAL A 238 1.81 -30.42 -11.02
C VAL A 238 1.21 -30.48 -9.61
N ILE A 239 0.50 -29.43 -9.19
CA ILE A 239 -0.14 -29.31 -7.87
C ILE A 239 -1.67 -29.29 -8.01
N PRO A 240 -2.44 -29.72 -6.98
CA PRO A 240 -3.90 -29.67 -7.02
C PRO A 240 -4.44 -28.23 -7.13
N THR A 241 -5.45 -27.99 -7.98
CA THR A 241 -6.14 -26.70 -8.02
C THR A 241 -6.91 -26.42 -6.72
N LYS A 242 -6.35 -25.54 -5.88
CA LYS A 242 -6.90 -25.16 -4.57
C LYS A 242 -6.55 -23.70 -4.29
N TYR A 243 -7.51 -22.80 -4.20
CA TYR A 243 -7.22 -21.38 -4.01
C TYR A 243 -6.90 -21.05 -2.53
N PRO A 244 -5.84 -20.28 -2.18
CA PRO A 244 -4.85 -19.64 -3.06
C PRO A 244 -3.49 -20.37 -3.06
N SER A 245 -3.38 -21.50 -3.76
CA SER A 245 -2.14 -22.27 -3.99
C SER A 245 -0.98 -21.41 -4.48
N GLY A 246 -1.26 -20.46 -5.37
CA GLY A 246 -0.29 -19.50 -5.93
C GLY A 246 0.14 -18.38 -4.98
N GLY A 247 -0.36 -18.35 -3.74
CA GLY A 247 0.19 -17.50 -2.67
C GLY A 247 1.60 -17.98 -2.30
N GLU A 248 2.55 -17.06 -2.13
CA GLU A 248 3.98 -17.41 -1.96
C GLU A 248 4.23 -18.40 -0.80
N LYS A 249 3.63 -18.17 0.37
CA LYS A 249 3.78 -19.07 1.52
C LYS A 249 3.06 -20.41 1.31
N GLN A 250 1.93 -20.41 0.59
CA GLN A 250 1.14 -21.61 0.29
C GLN A 250 1.87 -22.50 -0.73
N LEU A 251 2.43 -21.93 -1.80
CA LEU A 251 3.21 -22.67 -2.79
C LEU A 251 4.46 -23.30 -2.17
N ILE A 252 5.16 -22.56 -1.30
CA ILE A 252 6.29 -23.09 -0.51
C ILE A 252 5.82 -24.29 0.33
N LYS A 253 4.70 -24.17 1.06
CA LYS A 253 4.15 -25.26 1.87
C LYS A 253 3.84 -26.49 1.02
N ILE A 254 3.15 -26.33 -0.11
CA ILE A 254 2.75 -27.42 -1.02
C ILE A 254 3.97 -28.15 -1.58
N LEU A 255 5.03 -27.42 -1.93
CA LEU A 255 6.21 -27.98 -2.60
C LEU A 255 7.35 -28.38 -1.66
N THR A 256 7.32 -28.02 -0.37
CA THR A 256 8.46 -28.28 0.55
C THR A 256 8.08 -28.65 1.98
N ASN A 257 6.80 -28.57 2.36
CA ASN A 257 6.30 -28.63 3.75
C ASN A 257 6.85 -27.54 4.69
N LEU A 258 7.79 -26.68 4.25
CA LEU A 258 8.34 -25.60 5.06
C LEU A 258 7.35 -24.43 5.19
N GLU A 259 7.54 -23.62 6.23
CA GLU A 259 6.74 -22.43 6.50
C GLU A 259 7.65 -21.21 6.66
N VAL A 260 7.31 -20.11 5.98
CA VAL A 260 8.06 -18.85 6.08
C VAL A 260 7.74 -18.18 7.42
N PRO A 261 8.74 -17.96 8.30
CA PRO A 261 8.53 -17.41 9.64
C PRO A 261 7.72 -16.11 9.70
N ASN A 262 7.12 -15.82 10.85
CA ASN A 262 6.45 -14.53 11.08
C ASN A 262 7.48 -13.39 10.97
N ASN A 263 7.15 -12.34 10.20
CA ASN A 263 8.04 -11.25 9.78
C ASN A 263 9.27 -11.64 8.92
N GLY A 264 9.52 -12.93 8.65
CA GLY A 264 10.58 -13.40 7.76
C GLY A 264 10.20 -13.40 6.28
N ILE A 265 11.20 -13.62 5.42
CA ILE A 265 11.07 -13.80 3.96
C ILE A 265 11.47 -15.21 3.54
N PRO A 266 11.06 -15.70 2.34
CA PRO A 266 11.46 -17.03 1.85
C PRO A 266 12.98 -17.31 1.88
N ALA A 267 13.81 -16.28 1.63
CA ALA A 267 15.27 -16.41 1.67
C ALA A 267 15.83 -16.70 3.08
N ASP A 268 15.03 -16.55 4.14
CA ASP A 268 15.40 -16.95 5.51
C ASP A 268 15.28 -18.46 5.75
N ILE A 269 14.59 -19.19 4.86
CA ILE A 269 14.48 -20.66 4.84
C ILE A 269 15.14 -21.27 3.58
N GLY A 270 16.00 -20.51 2.89
CA GLY A 270 16.75 -20.98 1.73
C GLY A 270 15.97 -21.04 0.41
N ILE A 271 14.81 -20.38 0.31
CA ILE A 271 13.94 -20.46 -0.87
C ILE A 271 13.77 -19.10 -1.52
N LEU A 272 13.77 -19.03 -2.86
CA LEU A 272 13.31 -17.85 -3.61
C LEU A 272 12.17 -18.24 -4.55
N VAL A 273 11.08 -17.48 -4.53
CA VAL A 273 9.90 -17.72 -5.38
C VAL A 273 9.79 -16.62 -6.44
N GLN A 274 9.66 -16.97 -7.72
CA GLN A 274 9.50 -16.00 -8.82
C GLN A 274 8.36 -16.39 -9.77
N ASN A 275 7.53 -15.44 -10.20
CA ASN A 275 6.40 -15.70 -11.11
C ASN A 275 6.88 -15.86 -12.57
N VAL A 276 6.26 -16.75 -13.35
CA VAL A 276 6.61 -17.05 -14.76
C VAL A 276 6.66 -15.82 -15.66
N GLY A 277 5.66 -14.93 -15.60
CA GLY A 277 5.69 -13.67 -16.36
C GLY A 277 6.87 -12.76 -16.00
N THR A 278 7.38 -12.87 -14.77
CA THR A 278 8.58 -12.12 -14.37
C THR A 278 9.87 -12.77 -14.88
N ALA A 279 9.94 -14.10 -15.01
CA ALA A 279 11.08 -14.76 -15.67
C ALA A 279 11.14 -14.39 -17.16
N TYR A 280 10.00 -14.40 -17.85
CA TYR A 280 9.88 -13.89 -19.23
C TYR A 280 10.35 -12.42 -19.37
N ALA A 281 9.99 -11.56 -18.41
CA ALA A 281 10.48 -10.18 -18.39
C ALA A 281 12.01 -10.09 -18.17
N ILE A 282 12.60 -10.98 -17.36
CA ILE A 282 14.06 -11.06 -17.15
C ILE A 282 14.76 -11.47 -18.45
N LYS A 283 14.25 -12.48 -19.17
CA LYS A 283 14.74 -12.86 -20.51
C LYS A 283 14.80 -11.65 -21.42
N ARG A 284 13.70 -10.89 -21.54
CA ARG A 284 13.62 -9.72 -22.42
C ARG A 284 14.60 -8.61 -22.05
N ALA A 285 14.76 -8.33 -20.76
CA ALA A 285 15.71 -7.32 -20.29
C ALA A 285 17.18 -7.69 -20.51
N VAL A 286 17.53 -8.96 -20.35
CA VAL A 286 18.93 -9.42 -20.40
C VAL A 286 19.34 -9.83 -21.82
N ILE A 287 18.55 -10.64 -22.51
CA ILE A 287 18.90 -11.18 -23.85
C ILE A 287 18.49 -10.22 -24.96
N ASP A 288 17.26 -9.69 -24.94
CA ASP A 288 16.77 -8.83 -26.03
C ASP A 288 17.11 -7.33 -25.81
N GLY A 289 17.59 -6.97 -24.62
CA GLY A 289 17.86 -5.58 -24.22
C GLY A 289 16.59 -4.74 -24.05
N GLU A 290 15.43 -5.36 -23.84
CA GLU A 290 14.12 -4.71 -23.79
C GLU A 290 13.62 -4.49 -22.36
N PRO A 291 13.40 -3.23 -21.93
CA PRO A 291 12.84 -2.94 -20.61
C PRO A 291 11.37 -3.34 -20.48
N LEU A 292 10.85 -3.40 -19.25
CA LEU A 292 9.45 -3.72 -18.98
C LEU A 292 8.51 -2.58 -19.43
N ILE A 293 8.09 -2.65 -20.70
CA ILE A 293 7.21 -1.69 -21.41
C ILE A 293 5.80 -2.21 -21.70
N ASP A 294 5.62 -3.52 -21.74
CA ASP A 294 4.34 -4.18 -22.05
C ASP A 294 4.11 -5.37 -21.12
N ARG A 295 2.88 -5.90 -21.12
CA ARG A 295 2.55 -7.15 -20.42
C ARG A 295 1.37 -7.87 -21.06
N VAL A 296 1.24 -9.17 -20.75
CA VAL A 296 0.00 -9.91 -20.97
C VAL A 296 -1.05 -9.46 -19.94
N VAL A 297 -2.29 -9.28 -20.42
CA VAL A 297 -3.49 -8.96 -19.65
C VAL A 297 -4.63 -9.87 -20.12
N THR A 298 -5.33 -10.54 -19.20
CA THR A 298 -6.56 -11.27 -19.52
C THR A 298 -7.74 -10.30 -19.66
N LEU A 299 -8.49 -10.39 -20.75
CA LEU A 299 -9.79 -9.71 -20.94
C LEU A 299 -10.89 -10.79 -20.90
N THR A 300 -11.79 -10.72 -19.92
CA THR A 300 -12.66 -11.87 -19.60
C THR A 300 -13.95 -11.47 -18.88
N GLY A 301 -14.92 -12.40 -18.80
CA GLY A 301 -16.29 -12.16 -18.39
C GLY A 301 -17.25 -11.96 -19.57
N ASN A 302 -18.52 -12.36 -19.41
CA ASN A 302 -19.52 -12.41 -20.48
C ASN A 302 -19.93 -11.03 -21.08
N ALA A 303 -19.41 -9.91 -20.58
CA ALA A 303 -19.58 -8.61 -21.24
C ALA A 303 -18.61 -8.42 -22.43
N PHE A 304 -17.57 -9.25 -22.57
CA PHE A 304 -16.80 -9.37 -23.81
C PHE A 304 -17.45 -10.39 -24.75
N LYS A 305 -17.55 -10.06 -26.04
CA LYS A 305 -17.99 -11.01 -27.09
C LYS A 305 -16.98 -12.15 -27.31
N GLN A 306 -15.68 -11.85 -27.15
CA GLN A 306 -14.58 -12.81 -27.26
C GLN A 306 -13.54 -12.55 -26.16
N PRO A 307 -13.72 -13.14 -24.96
CA PRO A 307 -12.68 -13.22 -23.94
C PRO A 307 -11.38 -13.79 -24.49
N GLN A 308 -10.24 -13.17 -24.17
CA GLN A 308 -8.91 -13.55 -24.69
C GLN A 308 -7.79 -12.93 -23.86
N ASN A 309 -6.53 -13.26 -24.17
CA ASN A 309 -5.36 -12.64 -23.55
C ASN A 309 -4.66 -11.71 -24.54
N VAL A 310 -4.33 -10.50 -24.10
CA VAL A 310 -3.78 -9.43 -24.94
C VAL A 310 -2.42 -8.98 -24.41
N GLN A 311 -1.45 -8.77 -25.31
CA GLN A 311 -0.20 -8.08 -25.00
C GLN A 311 -0.45 -6.58 -25.15
N ALA A 312 -0.53 -5.87 -24.03
CA ALA A 312 -0.83 -4.44 -23.98
C ALA A 312 0.39 -3.65 -23.48
N LEU A 313 0.65 -2.50 -24.11
CA LEU A 313 1.63 -1.53 -23.63
C LEU A 313 1.19 -1.01 -22.25
N ILE A 314 2.14 -0.87 -21.33
CA ILE A 314 1.92 -0.20 -20.05
C ILE A 314 1.46 1.22 -20.33
N GLY A 315 0.45 1.70 -19.61
CA GLY A 315 -0.18 3.00 -19.86
C GLY A 315 -1.32 3.00 -20.88
N THR A 316 -1.59 1.88 -21.57
CA THR A 316 -2.81 1.72 -22.38
C THR A 316 -4.04 1.88 -21.49
N SER A 317 -5.00 2.72 -21.90
CA SER A 317 -6.25 2.89 -21.14
C SER A 317 -7.14 1.66 -21.26
N ILE A 318 -7.87 1.32 -20.20
CA ILE A 318 -8.83 0.21 -20.25
C ILE A 318 -9.97 0.52 -21.22
N ALA A 319 -10.36 1.79 -21.37
CA ALA A 319 -11.30 2.26 -22.39
C ALA A 319 -10.89 1.82 -23.81
N HIS A 320 -9.62 1.99 -24.18
CA HIS A 320 -9.09 1.56 -25.48
C HIS A 320 -9.17 0.04 -25.67
N LEU A 321 -8.93 -0.75 -24.62
CA LEU A 321 -9.08 -2.21 -24.65
C LEU A 321 -10.55 -2.62 -24.82
N LEU A 322 -11.48 -1.97 -24.12
CA LEU A 322 -12.91 -2.26 -24.26
C LEU A 322 -13.43 -1.92 -25.67
N GLU A 323 -12.95 -0.83 -26.26
CA GLU A 323 -13.30 -0.41 -27.63
C GLU A 323 -12.81 -1.41 -28.69
N HIS A 324 -11.56 -1.89 -28.59
CA HIS A 324 -10.98 -2.79 -29.59
C HIS A 324 -11.41 -4.25 -29.45
N PHE A 325 -11.72 -4.73 -28.23
CA PHE A 325 -12.05 -6.13 -27.97
C PHE A 325 -13.56 -6.39 -27.78
N ASP A 326 -14.40 -5.60 -28.47
CA ASP A 326 -15.83 -5.88 -28.71
C ASP A 326 -16.66 -5.98 -27.40
N TYR A 327 -16.32 -5.14 -26.40
CA TYR A 327 -17.01 -5.05 -25.10
C TYR A 327 -18.42 -4.46 -25.24
N LYS A 328 -19.37 -5.06 -24.50
CA LYS A 328 -20.77 -4.63 -24.45
C LYS A 328 -21.23 -4.55 -23.00
N ALA A 329 -21.23 -3.32 -22.48
CA ALA A 329 -21.63 -3.01 -21.11
C ALA A 329 -22.99 -3.64 -20.72
N ASP A 330 -23.01 -4.36 -19.60
CA ASP A 330 -24.25 -4.91 -19.02
C ASP A 330 -25.21 -3.75 -18.65
N LYS A 331 -26.46 -3.86 -19.12
CA LYS A 331 -27.47 -2.80 -18.99
C LYS A 331 -28.01 -2.61 -17.56
N LYS A 332 -27.73 -3.53 -16.65
CA LYS A 332 -28.14 -3.51 -15.23
C LYS A 332 -26.98 -3.19 -14.31
N ALA A 333 -25.78 -3.65 -14.63
CA ALA A 333 -24.58 -3.50 -13.81
C ALA A 333 -23.30 -3.44 -14.67
N PRO A 334 -22.97 -2.28 -15.27
CA PRO A 334 -21.75 -2.09 -16.04
C PRO A 334 -20.53 -2.05 -15.10
N ARG A 335 -20.07 -3.22 -14.67
CA ARG A 335 -18.96 -3.41 -13.72
C ARG A 335 -17.68 -3.74 -14.48
N LEU A 336 -16.57 -3.13 -14.06
CA LEU A 336 -15.21 -3.47 -14.48
C LEU A 336 -14.39 -3.78 -13.23
N ILE A 337 -13.78 -4.94 -13.16
CA ILE A 337 -12.93 -5.40 -12.06
C ILE A 337 -11.50 -5.48 -12.58
N MET A 338 -10.53 -4.88 -11.88
CA MET A 338 -9.12 -5.15 -12.12
C MET A 338 -8.66 -6.30 -11.22
N GLY A 339 -7.98 -7.28 -11.81
CA GLY A 339 -7.71 -8.57 -11.19
C GLY A 339 -8.88 -9.55 -11.36
N GLY A 340 -8.89 -10.63 -10.57
CA GLY A 340 -9.97 -11.61 -10.53
C GLY A 340 -11.02 -11.30 -9.47
N PRO A 341 -12.03 -12.19 -9.30
CA PRO A 341 -13.16 -11.93 -8.42
C PRO A 341 -12.82 -11.95 -6.92
N MET A 342 -11.72 -12.58 -6.50
CA MET A 342 -11.38 -12.79 -5.08
C MET A 342 -10.49 -11.65 -4.54
N MET A 343 -9.36 -11.37 -5.22
CA MET A 343 -8.40 -10.33 -4.78
C MET A 343 -8.62 -8.95 -5.42
N GLY A 344 -9.34 -8.88 -6.54
CA GLY A 344 -9.50 -7.69 -7.36
C GLY A 344 -10.29 -6.55 -6.71
N PHE A 345 -10.55 -5.51 -7.51
CA PHE A 345 -11.37 -4.37 -7.11
C PHE A 345 -12.12 -3.77 -8.28
N THR A 346 -13.32 -3.26 -8.02
CA THR A 346 -14.13 -2.54 -9.02
C THR A 346 -13.47 -1.20 -9.35
N LEU A 347 -13.31 -0.88 -10.64
CA LEU A 347 -12.76 0.38 -11.12
C LEU A 347 -13.81 1.49 -11.12
N PRO A 348 -13.43 2.77 -10.85
CA PRO A 348 -14.38 3.89 -10.88
C PRO A 348 -14.79 4.30 -12.30
N HIS A 349 -13.92 4.09 -13.29
CA HIS A 349 -14.15 4.41 -14.71
C HIS A 349 -13.14 3.67 -15.61
N ALA A 350 -13.45 3.54 -16.90
CA ALA A 350 -12.58 2.87 -17.88
C ALA A 350 -11.29 3.66 -18.26
N ASN A 351 -11.20 4.96 -17.93
CA ASN A 351 -10.04 5.80 -18.28
C ASN A 351 -8.81 5.57 -17.36
N VAL A 352 -8.74 4.43 -16.66
CA VAL A 352 -7.57 4.02 -15.87
C VAL A 352 -6.58 3.29 -16.78
N PRO A 353 -5.25 3.53 -16.65
CA PRO A 353 -4.23 2.82 -17.42
C PRO A 353 -3.90 1.43 -16.85
N ILE A 354 -3.50 0.51 -17.74
CA ILE A 354 -2.78 -0.73 -17.43
C ILE A 354 -1.41 -0.39 -16.85
N THR A 355 -1.03 -1.03 -15.74
CA THR A 355 0.28 -0.85 -15.08
C THR A 355 1.07 -2.17 -15.02
N LYS A 356 2.30 -2.11 -14.52
CA LYS A 356 3.12 -3.29 -14.19
C LYS A 356 2.43 -4.33 -13.28
N THR A 357 1.32 -4.01 -12.61
CA THR A 357 0.56 -4.96 -11.77
C THR A 357 -0.82 -5.37 -12.33
N SER A 358 -1.29 -4.76 -13.43
CA SER A 358 -2.62 -5.03 -14.01
C SER A 358 -2.65 -6.33 -14.84
N ASN A 359 -2.90 -7.48 -14.22
CA ASN A 359 -2.91 -8.79 -14.89
C ASN A 359 -4.24 -9.18 -15.57
N CYS A 360 -5.37 -8.62 -15.16
CA CYS A 360 -6.69 -8.97 -15.67
C CYS A 360 -7.64 -7.77 -15.65
N ILE A 361 -8.52 -7.68 -16.66
CA ILE A 361 -9.74 -6.88 -16.67
C ILE A 361 -10.92 -7.85 -16.81
N LEU A 362 -11.61 -8.07 -15.70
CA LEU A 362 -12.81 -8.89 -15.61
C LEU A 362 -14.05 -7.98 -15.73
N ALA A 363 -14.84 -8.18 -16.77
CA ALA A 363 -16.07 -7.46 -17.05
C ALA A 363 -17.27 -8.43 -17.01
N PRO A 364 -17.80 -8.73 -15.80
CA PRO A 364 -18.87 -9.70 -15.64
C PRO A 364 -20.23 -9.12 -16.01
N THR A 365 -21.14 -9.98 -16.44
CA THR A 365 -22.58 -9.63 -16.52
C THR A 365 -23.26 -9.79 -15.16
N TYR A 366 -24.45 -9.19 -14.98
CA TYR A 366 -25.22 -9.26 -13.73
C TYR A 366 -25.44 -10.71 -13.25
N ARG A 367 -25.61 -11.67 -14.16
CA ARG A 367 -25.89 -13.09 -13.86
C ARG A 367 -24.65 -13.93 -13.54
N GLU A 368 -23.47 -13.39 -13.80
CA GLU A 368 -22.18 -14.10 -13.71
C GLU A 368 -21.48 -13.81 -12.39
N ILE A 369 -21.56 -12.56 -11.93
CA ILE A 369 -21.16 -12.14 -10.58
C ILE A 369 -22.22 -11.14 -10.11
N ASP A 370 -23.12 -11.54 -9.19
CA ASP A 370 -24.16 -10.63 -8.71
C ASP A 370 -23.51 -9.43 -7.99
N PRO A 371 -23.86 -8.18 -8.37
CA PRO A 371 -23.34 -6.98 -7.74
C PRO A 371 -23.97 -6.63 -6.38
N ARG A 372 -24.96 -7.41 -5.89
CA ARG A 372 -25.78 -7.08 -4.70
C ARG A 372 -25.89 -8.24 -3.72
N GLN A 373 -25.12 -8.16 -2.65
CA GLN A 373 -25.45 -8.79 -1.39
C GLN A 373 -25.24 -7.73 -0.29
N ASP A 374 -26.31 -7.35 0.41
CA ASP A 374 -26.23 -6.41 1.53
C ASP A 374 -25.57 -7.12 2.73
N GLU A 375 -24.61 -6.47 3.41
CA GLU A 375 -23.91 -7.09 4.55
C GLU A 375 -24.92 -7.46 5.65
N MET A 376 -25.06 -8.75 5.92
CA MET A 376 -25.88 -9.27 7.02
C MET A 376 -25.05 -9.41 8.30
N ALA A 377 -25.74 -9.50 9.45
CA ALA A 377 -25.09 -9.73 10.73
C ALA A 377 -24.38 -11.10 10.76
N CYS A 378 -23.18 -11.14 11.35
CA CYS A 378 -22.37 -12.37 11.44
C CYS A 378 -23.07 -13.44 12.29
N ILE A 379 -23.52 -14.52 11.65
CA ILE A 379 -24.19 -15.66 12.31
C ILE A 379 -23.24 -16.59 13.10
N ARG A 380 -21.94 -16.28 13.11
CA ARG A 380 -20.87 -17.04 13.81
C ARG A 380 -20.68 -18.50 13.38
N CYS A 381 -20.90 -18.81 12.10
CA CYS A 381 -20.73 -20.13 11.49
C CYS A 381 -19.29 -20.70 11.43
N SER A 382 -18.27 -19.98 11.90
CA SER A 382 -16.83 -20.34 11.87
C SER A 382 -16.16 -20.63 10.51
N GLN A 383 -16.90 -20.91 9.44
CA GLN A 383 -16.40 -21.20 8.08
C GLN A 383 -15.29 -20.25 7.59
N CYS A 384 -15.40 -18.96 7.90
CA CYS A 384 -14.40 -17.95 7.53
C CYS A 384 -13.00 -18.20 8.13
N ALA A 385 -12.89 -18.88 9.28
CA ALA A 385 -11.63 -19.27 9.90
C ALA A 385 -11.11 -20.60 9.32
N GLU A 386 -12.00 -21.57 9.10
CA GLU A 386 -11.67 -22.85 8.44
C GLU A 386 -11.08 -22.63 7.04
N ALA A 387 -11.67 -21.72 6.26
CA ALA A 387 -11.19 -21.35 4.93
C ALA A 387 -9.92 -20.47 4.93
N CYS A 388 -9.38 -20.04 6.08
CA CYS A 388 -8.31 -19.06 6.15
C CYS A 388 -6.92 -19.69 5.90
N PRO A 389 -6.23 -19.39 4.78
CA PRO A 389 -4.95 -20.03 4.42
C PRO A 389 -3.74 -19.54 5.24
N ALA A 390 -3.98 -18.70 6.24
CA ALA A 390 -3.01 -18.19 7.20
C ALA A 390 -3.41 -18.50 8.66
N SER A 391 -4.42 -19.36 8.87
CA SER A 391 -4.90 -19.80 10.20
C SER A 391 -5.25 -18.66 11.17
N LEU A 392 -5.69 -17.51 10.65
CA LEU A 392 -6.12 -16.35 11.44
C LEU A 392 -7.55 -16.54 11.99
N LEU A 393 -8.05 -15.56 12.73
CA LEU A 393 -9.43 -15.50 13.23
C LEU A 393 -10.23 -14.35 12.58
N PRO A 394 -10.68 -14.47 11.31
CA PRO A 394 -11.35 -13.40 10.57
C PRO A 394 -12.54 -12.74 11.30
N GLN A 395 -13.34 -13.50 12.02
CA GLN A 395 -14.45 -12.97 12.82
C GLN A 395 -13.98 -11.94 13.87
N GLN A 396 -12.96 -12.26 14.65
CA GLN A 396 -12.45 -11.34 15.68
C GLN A 396 -11.75 -10.14 15.05
N LEU A 397 -10.99 -10.37 13.97
CA LEU A 397 -10.36 -9.31 13.18
C LEU A 397 -11.40 -8.34 12.59
N GLN A 398 -12.58 -8.81 12.14
CA GLN A 398 -13.63 -7.93 11.61
C GLN A 398 -14.33 -7.15 12.73
N TRP A 399 -14.57 -7.75 13.90
CA TRP A 399 -15.11 -7.01 15.05
C TRP A 399 -14.19 -5.85 15.46
N TYR A 400 -12.89 -6.10 15.64
CA TYR A 400 -11.93 -5.06 16.04
C TYR A 400 -11.64 -4.05 14.92
N ALA A 401 -11.65 -4.47 13.65
CA ALA A 401 -11.55 -3.54 12.51
C ALA A 401 -12.78 -2.61 12.42
N LYS A 402 -13.98 -3.10 12.73
CA LYS A 402 -15.22 -2.29 12.78
C LYS A 402 -15.27 -1.36 13.99
N SER A 403 -14.79 -1.77 15.16
CA SER A 403 -14.72 -0.91 16.35
C SER A 403 -13.51 0.05 16.35
N GLN A 404 -12.64 -0.03 15.35
CA GLN A 404 -11.39 0.75 15.23
C GLN A 404 -10.37 0.45 16.34
N GLU A 405 -10.47 -0.71 16.98
CA GLU A 405 -9.55 -1.23 18.00
C GLU A 405 -8.31 -1.86 17.35
N TYR A 406 -7.61 -1.08 16.55
CA TYR A 406 -6.54 -1.57 15.65
C TYR A 406 -5.36 -2.21 16.39
N ASP A 407 -5.10 -1.83 17.64
CA ASP A 407 -4.06 -2.46 18.46
C ASP A 407 -4.34 -3.96 18.65
N LYS A 408 -5.61 -4.34 18.84
CA LYS A 408 -6.04 -5.75 18.91
C LYS A 408 -6.00 -6.45 17.56
N CYS A 409 -6.15 -5.72 16.46
CA CYS A 409 -5.89 -6.26 15.13
C CYS A 409 -4.39 -6.59 14.94
N GLU A 410 -3.48 -5.82 15.54
CA GLU A 410 -2.05 -6.15 15.53
C GLU A 410 -1.72 -7.32 16.47
N GLU A 411 -2.32 -7.40 17.66
CA GLU A 411 -2.22 -8.57 18.56
C GLU A 411 -2.68 -9.87 17.89
N LEU A 412 -3.72 -9.81 17.07
CA LEU A 412 -4.23 -10.93 16.26
C LEU A 412 -3.54 -11.06 14.88
N ASN A 413 -2.36 -10.45 14.69
CA ASN A 413 -1.50 -10.58 13.51
C ASN A 413 -2.20 -10.27 12.17
N LEU A 414 -3.04 -9.22 12.11
CA LEU A 414 -3.69 -8.76 10.87
C LEU A 414 -2.70 -8.52 9.72
N LYS A 415 -1.44 -8.22 10.03
CA LYS A 415 -0.34 -8.07 9.07
C LYS A 415 -0.17 -9.31 8.17
N ASP A 416 -0.32 -10.52 8.70
CA ASP A 416 -0.13 -11.79 7.97
C ASP A 416 -1.35 -12.17 7.10
N CYS A 417 -2.46 -11.43 7.18
CA CYS A 417 -3.59 -11.64 6.27
C CYS A 417 -3.18 -11.34 4.82
N ILE A 418 -3.17 -12.35 3.94
CA ILE A 418 -2.78 -12.18 2.53
C ILE A 418 -3.87 -11.56 1.62
N GLU A 419 -4.99 -11.09 2.19
CA GLU A 419 -6.11 -10.42 1.47
C GLU A 419 -6.76 -11.22 0.34
N CYS A 420 -6.57 -12.54 0.32
CA CYS A 420 -7.07 -13.47 -0.71
C CYS A 420 -8.60 -13.60 -0.84
N GLY A 421 -9.43 -12.98 0.01
CA GLY A 421 -10.89 -13.07 -0.12
C GLY A 421 -11.53 -14.42 0.24
N ALA A 422 -10.78 -15.51 0.38
CA ALA A 422 -11.30 -16.86 0.68
C ALA A 422 -12.26 -16.89 1.88
N CYS A 423 -11.96 -16.13 2.95
CA CYS A 423 -12.81 -16.03 4.13
C CYS A 423 -14.12 -15.25 3.92
N ALA A 424 -14.16 -14.36 2.91
CA ALA A 424 -15.37 -13.61 2.52
C ALA A 424 -16.24 -14.44 1.56
N PHE A 425 -15.61 -15.14 0.60
CA PHE A 425 -16.27 -16.05 -0.35
C PHE A 425 -17.10 -17.15 0.33
N VAL A 426 -16.69 -17.63 1.50
CA VAL A 426 -17.43 -18.63 2.30
C VAL A 426 -18.38 -18.01 3.33
N CYS A 427 -18.66 -16.70 3.29
CA CYS A 427 -19.42 -16.03 4.34
C CYS A 427 -20.92 -15.97 4.02
N PRO A 428 -21.80 -16.79 4.64
CA PRO A 428 -23.24 -16.74 4.40
C PRO A 428 -23.92 -15.46 4.92
N SER A 429 -23.16 -14.60 5.61
CA SER A 429 -23.56 -13.24 6.00
C SER A 429 -23.11 -12.17 4.99
N GLU A 430 -22.38 -12.55 3.94
CA GLU A 430 -21.86 -11.69 2.87
C GLU A 430 -21.08 -10.47 3.37
N ILE A 431 -20.28 -10.72 4.41
CA ILE A 431 -19.46 -9.71 5.05
C ILE A 431 -18.22 -9.44 4.19
N PRO A 432 -17.95 -8.19 3.78
CA PRO A 432 -16.77 -7.84 2.97
C PRO A 432 -15.48 -7.78 3.83
N LEU A 433 -15.13 -8.91 4.46
CA LEU A 433 -14.04 -9.04 5.44
C LEU A 433 -12.73 -8.38 4.99
N VAL A 434 -12.31 -8.64 3.74
CA VAL A 434 -11.07 -8.09 3.18
C VAL A 434 -11.10 -6.57 3.03
N GLN A 435 -12.27 -5.94 2.82
CA GLN A 435 -12.36 -4.47 2.75
C GLN A 435 -12.05 -3.86 4.12
N TYR A 436 -12.60 -4.43 5.20
CA TYR A 436 -12.30 -4.01 6.58
C TYR A 436 -10.82 -4.24 6.92
N TYR A 437 -10.20 -5.33 6.47
CA TYR A 437 -8.77 -5.59 6.67
C TYR A 437 -7.87 -4.63 5.89
N ARG A 438 -8.20 -4.31 4.64
CA ARG A 438 -7.50 -3.32 3.82
C ARG A 438 -7.54 -1.94 4.48
N GLN A 439 -8.71 -1.52 4.96
CA GLN A 439 -8.88 -0.27 5.71
C GLN A 439 -8.07 -0.27 7.00
N ALA A 440 -8.20 -1.30 7.83
CA ALA A 440 -7.49 -1.40 9.12
C ALA A 440 -5.96 -1.39 8.94
N LYS A 441 -5.41 -2.14 7.97
CA LYS A 441 -3.98 -2.11 7.64
C LYS A 441 -3.50 -0.73 7.16
N ALA A 442 -4.30 -0.03 6.37
CA ALA A 442 -3.96 1.30 5.89
C ALA A 442 -3.90 2.31 7.06
N GLU A 443 -4.87 2.25 7.97
CA GLU A 443 -4.96 3.09 9.17
C GLU A 443 -3.83 2.77 10.18
N ILE A 444 -3.54 1.50 10.45
CA ILE A 444 -2.37 1.06 11.24
C ILE A 444 -1.07 1.64 10.65
N ARG A 445 -0.90 1.56 9.32
CA ARG A 445 0.27 2.09 8.63
C ARG A 445 0.34 3.62 8.71
N ALA A 446 -0.79 4.32 8.59
CA ALA A 446 -0.86 5.77 8.73
C ALA A 446 -0.44 6.21 10.15
N ARG A 447 -1.00 5.57 11.19
CA ARG A 447 -0.64 5.83 12.61
C ARG A 447 0.83 5.58 12.90
N LYS A 448 1.42 4.51 12.35
CA LYS A 448 2.86 4.24 12.49
C LYS A 448 3.73 5.30 11.82
N VAL A 449 3.40 5.70 10.59
CA VAL A 449 4.12 6.78 9.89
C VAL A 449 3.99 8.13 10.61
N GLU A 450 2.82 8.44 11.19
CA GLU A 450 2.60 9.64 12.01
C GLU A 450 3.41 9.57 13.32
N SER A 451 3.40 8.43 14.02
CA SER A 451 4.18 8.20 15.23
C SER A 451 5.68 8.35 14.99
N GLU A 452 6.22 7.69 13.95
CA GLU A 452 7.62 7.84 13.52
C GLU A 452 7.95 9.29 13.12
N ALA A 453 7.01 10.03 12.52
CA ALA A 453 7.20 11.43 12.17
C ALA A 453 7.23 12.32 13.43
N ALA A 454 6.34 12.06 14.40
CA ALA A 454 6.30 12.75 15.69
C ALA A 454 7.56 12.47 16.53
N GLU A 455 8.04 11.23 16.58
CA GLU A 455 9.30 10.87 17.25
C GLU A 455 10.50 11.55 16.58
N ARG A 456 10.61 11.51 15.25
CA ARG A 456 11.68 12.23 14.53
C ARG A 456 11.59 13.75 14.73
N ALA A 457 10.39 14.31 14.88
CA ALA A 457 10.20 15.72 15.21
C ALA A 457 10.62 16.05 16.66
N LYS A 458 10.27 15.18 17.62
CA LYS A 458 10.72 15.26 19.02
C LYS A 458 12.24 15.21 19.12
N ASN A 459 12.88 14.22 18.49
CA ASN A 459 14.33 14.05 18.55
C ASN A 459 15.06 15.28 17.98
N ARG A 460 14.59 15.82 16.84
CA ARG A 460 15.10 17.09 16.26
C ARG A 460 14.89 18.31 17.18
N PHE A 461 13.80 18.34 17.95
CA PHE A 461 13.56 19.41 18.93
C PHE A 461 14.50 19.29 20.14
N GLU A 462 14.72 18.08 20.65
CA GLU A 462 15.63 17.78 21.76
C GLU A 462 17.09 18.05 21.38
N GLU A 463 17.53 17.62 20.19
CA GLU A 463 18.83 17.98 19.60
C GLU A 463 19.02 19.51 19.50
N ARG A 464 17.99 20.23 19.01
CA ARG A 464 18.03 21.70 18.90
C ARG A 464 18.08 22.37 20.27
N LYS A 465 17.35 21.86 21.27
CA LYS A 465 17.37 22.35 22.65
C LYS A 465 18.75 22.13 23.27
N ALA A 466 19.29 20.91 23.20
CA ALA A 466 20.62 20.57 23.71
C ALA A 466 21.74 21.39 23.05
N ARG A 467 21.62 21.71 21.75
CA ARG A 467 22.53 22.65 21.09
C ARG A 467 22.41 24.07 21.66
N LEU A 468 21.21 24.63 21.75
CA LEU A 468 20.98 25.97 22.31
C LEU A 468 21.45 26.09 23.76
N GLU A 469 21.30 25.03 24.55
CA GLU A 469 21.77 24.94 25.93
C GLU A 469 23.30 24.89 26.02
N ARG A 470 23.96 24.14 25.13
CA ARG A 470 25.42 24.17 25.00
C ARG A 470 25.92 25.55 24.53
N ASP A 471 25.31 26.12 23.49
CA ASP A 471 25.64 27.45 22.98
C ASP A 471 25.46 28.56 24.05
N LYS A 472 24.57 28.34 25.02
CA LYS A 472 24.36 29.20 26.19
C LYS A 472 25.46 28.98 27.24
N LEU A 473 25.70 27.74 27.65
CA LEU A 473 26.74 27.38 28.63
C LEU A 473 28.15 27.79 28.14
N GLU A 474 28.46 27.66 26.86
CA GLU A 474 29.72 28.13 26.28
C GLU A 474 29.85 29.65 26.36
N ARG A 475 28.76 30.41 26.13
CA ARG A 475 28.73 31.87 26.33
C ARG A 475 28.91 32.24 27.81
N GLU A 476 28.19 31.62 28.72
CA GLU A 476 28.27 31.89 30.16
C GLU A 476 29.67 31.55 30.70
N ASN A 477 30.26 30.42 30.30
CA ASN A 477 31.64 30.08 30.61
C ASN A 477 32.66 31.07 30.00
N ARG A 478 32.44 31.57 28.78
CA ARG A 478 33.31 32.58 28.15
C ARG A 478 33.22 33.93 28.88
N PHE A 479 32.03 34.37 29.29
CA PHE A 479 31.85 35.57 30.11
C PHE A 479 32.47 35.41 31.51
N SER A 480 32.31 34.23 32.14
CA SER A 480 32.92 33.91 33.44
C SER A 480 34.45 33.89 33.38
N LYS A 481 35.04 33.29 32.33
CA LYS A 481 36.49 33.35 32.08
C LYS A 481 36.97 34.79 31.88
N ALA A 482 36.36 35.55 30.96
CA ALA A 482 36.75 36.94 30.73
C ALA A 482 36.59 37.84 31.98
N ALA A 483 35.60 37.58 32.84
CA ALA A 483 35.41 38.29 34.10
C ALA A 483 36.46 37.91 35.16
N THR A 484 36.83 36.63 35.24
CA THR A 484 37.87 36.16 36.18
C THR A 484 39.28 36.50 35.71
N GLU A 485 39.52 36.55 34.40
CA GLU A 485 40.74 37.09 33.78
C GLU A 485 40.88 38.59 34.10
N ARG A 486 39.87 39.42 33.80
CA ARG A 486 39.86 40.84 34.20
C ARG A 486 40.07 41.06 35.70
N ARG A 487 39.51 40.19 36.56
CA ARG A 487 39.71 40.27 38.01
C ARG A 487 41.12 39.86 38.44
N LYS A 488 41.80 38.98 37.70
CA LYS A 488 43.23 38.69 37.88
C LYS A 488 44.09 39.84 37.37
N GLU A 489 43.80 40.41 36.21
CA GLU A 489 44.50 41.56 35.64
C GLU A 489 44.47 42.76 36.60
N MET A 490 43.29 43.18 37.06
CA MET A 490 43.15 44.28 38.02
C MET A 490 43.88 44.02 39.36
N LYS A 491 43.99 42.76 39.78
CA LYS A 491 44.73 42.38 40.99
C LYS A 491 46.25 42.30 40.78
N ALA A 492 46.69 41.98 39.56
CA ALA A 492 48.11 42.03 39.17
C ALA A 492 48.59 43.46 38.91
N SER A 493 47.70 44.37 38.47
CA SER A 493 48.01 45.78 38.20
C SER A 493 47.85 46.70 39.43
N GLY A 494 47.78 46.15 40.65
CA GLY A 494 47.65 46.94 41.90
C GLY A 494 46.36 47.74 42.05
N GLY A 495 45.27 47.37 41.35
CA GLY A 495 44.08 48.21 41.19
C GLY A 495 43.20 48.39 42.44
N ASP A 496 43.33 47.54 43.46
CA ASP A 496 42.49 47.58 44.67
C ASP A 496 42.63 48.93 45.42
N ASP A 497 43.84 49.50 45.46
CA ASP A 497 44.13 50.78 46.13
C ASP A 497 43.48 51.98 45.41
N ALA A 498 43.47 51.95 44.07
CA ALA A 498 42.90 53.03 43.26
C ALA A 498 41.37 53.11 43.41
N VAL A 499 40.68 51.97 43.55
CA VAL A 499 39.23 51.91 43.78
C VAL A 499 38.89 52.32 45.22
N ALA A 500 39.68 51.90 46.21
CA ALA A 500 39.53 52.35 47.59
C ALA A 500 39.71 53.88 47.71
N ALA A 501 40.76 54.43 47.10
CA ALA A 501 41.03 55.87 47.04
C ALA A 501 39.92 56.66 46.32
N ALA A 502 39.34 56.10 45.24
CA ALA A 502 38.20 56.72 44.55
C ALA A 502 36.94 56.77 45.45
N ILE A 503 36.63 55.69 46.17
CA ILE A 503 35.50 55.63 47.11
C ILE A 503 35.72 56.59 48.30
N ALA A 504 36.96 56.71 48.79
CA ALA A 504 37.31 57.69 49.82
C ALA A 504 37.13 59.14 49.33
N ARG A 505 37.57 59.46 48.10
CA ARG A 505 37.38 60.79 47.48
C ARG A 505 35.89 61.12 47.27
N VAL A 506 35.08 60.16 46.88
CA VAL A 506 33.61 60.34 46.73
C VAL A 506 32.89 60.48 48.08
N LYS A 507 33.41 59.90 49.17
CA LYS A 507 32.93 60.22 50.53
C LYS A 507 33.29 61.65 50.94
N ALA A 508 34.55 62.05 50.80
CA ALA A 508 35.00 63.41 51.14
C ALA A 508 34.24 64.49 50.36
N GLN A 509 33.97 64.28 49.06
CA GLN A 509 33.18 65.20 48.25
C GLN A 509 31.70 65.33 48.66
N LYS A 510 31.15 64.37 49.43
CA LYS A 510 29.79 64.48 49.98
C LYS A 510 29.70 65.28 51.28
N GLU A 511 30.82 65.49 51.97
CA GLU A 511 30.88 66.31 53.19
C GLU A 511 31.18 67.79 52.87
N GLN A 512 31.59 68.11 51.64
CA GLN A 512 31.85 69.47 51.16
C GLN A 512 31.08 69.85 49.89
N SER A 513 29.74 69.80 49.93
CA SER A 513 28.90 70.30 48.83
C SER A 513 27.54 70.86 49.27
N ASN A 514 27.51 71.69 50.31
CA ASN A 514 26.29 72.40 50.74
C ASN A 514 26.05 73.71 49.96
N LYS A 515 25.68 73.60 48.67
CA LYS A 515 24.81 74.56 47.93
C LYS A 515 24.50 74.11 46.49
N GLU A 516 23.26 74.38 46.08
CA GLU A 516 22.75 74.50 44.70
C GLU A 516 23.18 73.48 43.62
N VAL A 517 22.29 72.51 43.34
CA VAL A 517 22.32 71.70 42.11
C VAL A 517 21.17 72.12 41.19
N LYS A 518 21.48 72.44 39.92
CA LYS A 518 20.51 72.91 38.93
C LYS A 518 19.44 71.82 38.60
N PRO A 519 18.17 72.20 38.38
CA PRO A 519 17.03 71.25 38.35
C PRO A 519 17.08 70.19 37.24
N ALA A 520 17.85 70.41 36.16
CA ALA A 520 17.98 69.47 35.05
C ALA A 520 18.53 68.09 35.46
N VAL A 521 19.46 68.03 36.41
CA VAL A 521 20.10 66.77 36.83
C VAL A 521 19.16 65.94 37.70
N ALA A 522 18.38 66.58 38.58
CA ALA A 522 17.34 65.91 39.37
C ALA A 522 16.28 65.28 38.47
N ALA A 523 15.82 65.98 37.43
CA ALA A 523 14.87 65.46 36.46
C ALA A 523 15.41 64.25 35.67
N ALA A 524 16.69 64.25 35.32
CA ALA A 524 17.34 63.12 34.65
C ALA A 524 17.43 61.88 35.55
N ILE A 525 17.85 62.05 36.82
CA ILE A 525 17.94 60.95 37.80
C ILE A 525 16.55 60.41 38.16
N ALA A 526 15.54 61.27 38.28
CA ALA A 526 14.15 60.85 38.48
C ALA A 526 13.62 60.01 37.32
N ARG A 527 13.87 60.43 36.06
CA ARG A 527 13.48 59.65 34.87
C ARG A 527 14.24 58.32 34.75
N ALA A 528 15.52 58.28 35.15
CA ALA A 528 16.30 57.04 35.19
C ALA A 528 15.75 56.05 36.25
N LYS A 529 15.47 56.53 37.47
CA LYS A 529 14.87 55.71 38.53
C LYS A 529 13.47 55.24 38.18
N ALA A 530 12.63 56.09 37.57
CA ALA A 530 11.30 55.70 37.09
C ALA A 530 11.37 54.56 36.05
N LYS A 531 12.30 54.63 35.09
CA LYS A 531 12.54 53.54 34.14
C LYS A 531 13.06 52.26 34.80
N GLN A 532 13.89 52.36 35.84
CA GLN A 532 14.37 51.18 36.57
C GLN A 532 13.28 50.56 37.46
N ALA A 533 12.39 51.36 38.06
CA ALA A 533 11.23 50.86 38.79
C ALA A 533 10.27 50.11 37.85
N GLN A 534 9.88 50.72 36.73
CA GLN A 534 9.05 50.07 35.71
C GLN A 534 9.71 48.80 35.11
N ALA A 535 11.04 48.74 35.02
CA ALA A 535 11.74 47.53 34.59
C ALA A 535 11.78 46.42 35.67
N ALA A 536 11.64 46.77 36.96
CA ALA A 536 11.61 45.81 38.06
C ALA A 536 10.19 45.24 38.28
N GLU A 537 9.14 46.06 38.18
CA GLU A 537 7.74 45.61 38.31
C GLU A 537 7.33 44.66 37.18
N ASN A 538 7.86 44.86 35.97
CA ASN A 538 7.65 43.95 34.83
C ASN A 538 8.48 42.65 34.90
N ALA A 539 9.27 42.41 35.96
CA ALA A 539 10.11 41.23 36.12
C ALA A 539 9.56 40.18 37.11
N SER A 540 8.45 40.48 37.80
CA SER A 540 7.89 39.66 38.88
C SER A 540 6.45 39.18 38.66
N GLN A 541 5.90 39.37 37.45
CA GLN A 541 4.69 38.69 36.98
C GLN A 541 5.07 37.67 35.91
N GLU A 542 4.54 36.45 36.00
CA GLU A 542 4.51 35.56 34.84
C GLU A 542 3.67 36.24 33.73
N PRO A 543 4.11 36.24 32.47
CA PRO A 543 3.35 36.86 31.41
C PRO A 543 2.04 36.10 31.20
N ASP A 544 0.90 36.72 31.55
CA ASP A 544 -0.41 36.07 31.49
C ASP A 544 -0.74 35.67 30.05
N ASN A 545 -0.54 34.39 29.75
CA ASN A 545 -0.86 33.83 28.46
C ASN A 545 -2.38 33.59 28.29
N SER A 546 -3.24 34.01 29.23
CA SER A 546 -4.70 33.88 29.06
C SER A 546 -5.22 34.66 27.86
N GLU A 547 -4.69 35.84 27.54
CA GLU A 547 -5.09 36.57 26.32
C GLU A 547 -4.58 35.88 25.07
N MET A 548 -3.31 35.46 25.06
CA MET A 548 -2.71 34.74 23.93
C MET A 548 -3.27 33.32 23.74
N SER A 549 -3.86 32.70 24.76
CA SER A 549 -4.61 31.44 24.64
C SER A 549 -6.03 31.68 24.13
N LYS A 550 -6.77 32.66 24.68
CA LYS A 550 -8.08 33.11 24.17
C LYS A 550 -8.01 33.46 22.68
N LEU A 551 -7.03 34.27 22.26
CA LEU A 551 -6.78 34.61 20.84
C LEU A 551 -6.42 33.39 19.97
N ARG A 552 -5.83 32.33 20.56
CA ARG A 552 -5.54 31.06 19.88
C ARG A 552 -6.78 30.19 19.73
N GLU A 553 -7.64 30.15 20.74
CA GLU A 553 -8.92 29.44 20.70
C GLU A 553 -9.91 30.14 19.77
N GLU A 554 -9.98 31.47 19.80
CA GLU A 554 -10.77 32.27 18.88
C GLU A 554 -10.28 32.11 17.43
N ARG A 555 -8.97 32.16 17.17
CA ARG A 555 -8.43 31.80 15.84
C ARG A 555 -8.75 30.35 15.44
N LYS A 556 -8.75 29.39 16.37
CA LYS A 556 -9.19 28.01 16.09
C LYS A 556 -10.69 27.93 15.82
N ARG A 557 -11.52 28.73 16.50
CA ARG A 557 -12.98 28.79 16.30
C ARG A 557 -13.31 29.41 14.94
N LEU A 558 -12.76 30.59 14.64
CA LEU A 558 -12.87 31.26 13.33
C LEU A 558 -12.34 30.39 12.17
N ALA A 559 -11.28 29.61 12.38
CA ALA A 559 -10.78 28.67 11.37
C ALA A 559 -11.70 27.45 11.18
N ARG A 560 -12.38 26.96 12.23
CA ARG A 560 -13.41 25.92 12.13
C ARG A 560 -14.69 26.45 11.50
N GLU A 561 -15.12 27.65 11.88
CA GLU A 561 -16.28 28.37 11.31
C GLU A 561 -16.06 28.62 9.81
N LYS A 562 -14.90 29.16 9.40
CA LYS A 562 -14.57 29.31 7.96
C LYS A 562 -14.44 27.98 7.22
N LYS A 563 -13.96 26.90 7.86
CA LYS A 563 -13.92 25.58 7.22
C LYS A 563 -15.32 25.00 7.05
N ALA A 564 -16.21 25.17 8.03
CA ALA A 564 -17.61 24.76 7.94
C ALA A 564 -18.38 25.57 6.90
N GLN A 565 -18.22 26.91 6.89
CA GLN A 565 -18.77 27.79 5.85
C GLN A 565 -18.31 27.35 4.48
N LYS A 566 -17.00 27.15 4.27
CA LYS A 566 -16.50 26.70 2.97
C LYS A 566 -17.03 25.31 2.57
N GLN A 567 -17.16 24.37 3.51
CA GLN A 567 -17.80 23.07 3.22
C GLN A 567 -19.31 23.21 2.89
N THR A 568 -19.99 24.25 3.39
CA THR A 568 -21.38 24.56 3.04
C THR A 568 -21.46 25.24 1.67
N GLU A 569 -20.55 26.17 1.37
CA GLU A 569 -20.41 26.85 0.07
C GLU A 569 -20.05 25.84 -1.04
N ASP A 570 -19.08 24.96 -0.82
CA ASP A 570 -18.70 23.88 -1.74
C ASP A 570 -19.89 22.92 -1.99
N ALA A 571 -20.70 22.62 -0.96
CA ALA A 571 -21.89 21.79 -1.09
C ALA A 571 -23.05 22.50 -1.83
N GLN A 572 -23.25 23.80 -1.61
CA GLN A 572 -24.23 24.59 -2.37
C GLN A 572 -23.80 24.74 -3.83
N ALA A 573 -22.52 24.97 -4.11
CA ALA A 573 -21.99 25.01 -5.48
C ALA A 573 -22.15 23.65 -6.21
N GLN A 574 -22.04 22.51 -5.51
CA GLN A 574 -22.39 21.20 -6.07
C GLN A 574 -23.91 21.04 -6.30
N ALA A 575 -24.76 21.56 -5.40
CA ALA A 575 -26.21 21.53 -5.58
C ALA A 575 -26.69 22.39 -6.76
N GLU A 576 -26.08 23.56 -6.98
CA GLU A 576 -26.40 24.47 -8.09
C GLU A 576 -25.90 23.93 -9.44
N ARG A 577 -24.63 23.46 -9.53
CA ARG A 577 -24.13 22.77 -10.73
C ARG A 577 -25.03 21.59 -11.11
N SER A 578 -25.37 20.73 -10.15
CA SER A 578 -26.21 19.56 -10.41
C SER A 578 -27.71 19.87 -10.66
N GLN A 579 -28.13 21.14 -10.65
CA GLN A 579 -29.37 21.60 -11.26
C GLN A 579 -29.16 22.12 -12.69
N ASP A 580 -28.16 22.96 -12.93
CA ASP A 580 -27.92 23.54 -14.27
C ASP A 580 -27.39 22.52 -15.28
N ASP A 581 -26.60 21.54 -14.84
CA ASP A 581 -26.21 20.37 -15.66
C ASP A 581 -27.46 19.62 -16.17
N LYS A 582 -28.50 19.50 -15.33
CA LYS A 582 -29.77 18.84 -15.70
C LYS A 582 -30.61 19.69 -16.65
N LYS A 583 -30.69 21.00 -16.44
CA LYS A 583 -31.36 21.93 -17.38
C LYS A 583 -30.68 21.91 -18.76
N THR A 584 -29.35 21.93 -18.77
CA THR A 584 -28.53 21.92 -19.98
C THR A 584 -28.66 20.60 -20.74
N ALA A 585 -28.60 19.46 -20.05
CA ALA A 585 -28.82 18.14 -20.67
C ALA A 585 -30.23 18.00 -21.28
N VAL A 586 -31.27 18.56 -20.65
CA VAL A 586 -32.63 18.60 -21.22
C VAL A 586 -32.72 19.51 -22.44
N ALA A 587 -32.05 20.68 -22.42
CA ALA A 587 -31.98 21.57 -23.58
C ALA A 587 -31.26 20.91 -24.77
N GLU A 588 -30.12 20.25 -24.54
CA GLU A 588 -29.42 19.45 -25.55
C GLU A 588 -30.28 18.30 -26.10
N ALA A 589 -30.99 17.57 -25.23
CA ALA A 589 -31.87 16.48 -25.67
C ALA A 589 -32.99 17.00 -26.60
N ILE A 590 -33.58 18.15 -26.29
CA ILE A 590 -34.60 18.81 -27.12
C ILE A 590 -33.98 19.33 -28.44
N ALA A 591 -32.75 19.86 -28.40
CA ALA A 591 -32.03 20.29 -29.60
C ALA A 591 -31.71 19.09 -30.53
N ARG A 592 -31.17 18.00 -29.99
CA ARG A 592 -30.88 16.76 -30.74
C ARG A 592 -32.16 16.09 -31.28
N ALA A 593 -33.28 16.17 -30.56
CA ALA A 593 -34.59 15.73 -31.05
C ALA A 593 -35.10 16.58 -32.22
N LYS A 594 -34.95 17.92 -32.16
CA LYS A 594 -35.29 18.81 -33.28
C LYS A 594 -34.37 18.57 -34.49
N ALA A 595 -33.07 18.44 -34.29
CA ALA A 595 -32.09 18.18 -35.36
C ALA A 595 -32.39 16.88 -36.12
N ARG A 596 -32.65 15.77 -35.39
CA ARG A 596 -33.08 14.50 -36.02
C ARG A 596 -34.38 14.62 -36.81
N LYS A 597 -35.32 15.46 -36.36
CA LYS A 597 -36.59 15.69 -37.06
C LYS A 597 -36.43 16.55 -38.32
N ALA A 598 -35.40 17.39 -38.39
CA ALA A 598 -35.04 18.13 -39.60
C ALA A 598 -34.28 17.24 -40.62
N GLN A 599 -33.35 16.40 -40.15
CA GLN A 599 -32.56 15.51 -41.02
C GLN A 599 -33.37 14.39 -41.70
N GLN A 600 -34.61 14.13 -41.27
CA GLN A 600 -35.53 13.20 -41.95
C GLN A 600 -36.45 13.86 -42.99
N ALA A 601 -36.25 15.15 -43.31
CA ALA A 601 -37.16 15.92 -44.17
C ALA A 601 -36.59 16.32 -45.55
N GLN A 602 -35.32 16.02 -45.87
CA GLN A 602 -34.68 16.44 -47.12
C GLN A 602 -33.73 15.38 -47.70
N ASN A 603 -34.20 14.65 -48.74
CA ASN A 603 -33.45 14.35 -49.98
C ASN A 603 -34.31 13.55 -50.98
N PRO A 604 -34.56 14.07 -52.20
CA PRO A 604 -35.04 13.30 -53.36
C PRO A 604 -33.88 12.60 -54.11
N ALA A 605 -34.22 11.85 -55.17
CA ALA A 605 -33.33 10.96 -55.93
C ALA A 605 -32.54 11.65 -57.08
N GLU A 606 -31.49 10.97 -57.58
CA GLU A 606 -31.29 10.44 -58.96
C GLU A 606 -30.03 9.53 -58.95
N THR A 607 -29.94 8.31 -59.54
CA THR A 607 -29.77 7.84 -60.95
C THR A 607 -28.48 8.34 -61.64
N SER A 608 -27.68 7.56 -62.42
CA SER A 608 -27.87 6.27 -63.14
C SER A 608 -26.53 5.53 -63.44
N GLN A 609 -26.60 4.21 -63.76
CA GLN A 609 -25.77 3.42 -64.73
C GLN A 609 -24.23 3.32 -64.49
N VAL A 610 -23.47 2.27 -64.86
CA VAL A 610 -23.62 0.92 -65.48
C VAL A 610 -22.44 0.05 -64.94
N ASP A 611 -22.24 -1.27 -65.11
CA ASP A 611 -22.78 -2.44 -65.86
C ASP A 611 -22.60 -3.70 -64.93
N GLU A 612 -22.75 -4.99 -65.25
CA GLU A 612 -23.57 -5.91 -66.11
C GLU A 612 -22.76 -7.21 -66.36
N THR A 613 -23.41 -8.28 -66.83
CA THR A 613 -23.03 -9.72 -66.76
C THR A 613 -23.24 -10.37 -65.37
N SER A 614 -23.76 -11.61 -65.20
CA SER A 614 -24.68 -12.48 -65.98
C SER A 614 -25.27 -13.53 -64.99
N SER A 615 -26.27 -14.38 -65.23
CA SER A 615 -27.28 -14.58 -66.31
C SER A 615 -28.44 -15.44 -65.76
N ASN A 616 -29.65 -15.26 -66.30
CA ASN A 616 -30.78 -16.23 -66.33
C ASN A 616 -31.42 -16.66 -64.98
N GLN A 617 -32.75 -16.87 -64.88
CA GLN A 617 -33.88 -16.54 -65.78
C GLN A 617 -35.22 -16.56 -64.98
N GLN A 618 -36.17 -15.69 -65.37
CA GLN A 618 -37.65 -15.79 -65.34
C GLN A 618 -38.44 -16.60 -64.25
N ALA A 619 -39.68 -16.27 -63.85
CA ALA A 619 -40.51 -15.04 -63.85
C ALA A 619 -41.89 -15.36 -63.18
N SER A 620 -42.50 -14.44 -62.40
CA SER A 620 -43.96 -14.33 -62.11
C SER A 620 -44.28 -13.31 -60.99
N ASP A 621 -45.55 -12.92 -60.85
CA ASP A 621 -46.02 -11.71 -60.15
C ASP A 621 -46.41 -11.82 -58.66
N ASN A 622 -46.66 -10.63 -58.08
CA ASN A 622 -47.51 -10.27 -56.91
C ASN A 622 -46.90 -10.07 -55.49
N ALA A 623 -46.85 -8.79 -55.11
CA ALA A 623 -47.22 -8.18 -53.82
C ALA A 623 -46.89 -8.89 -52.47
N ASP A 624 -45.88 -8.39 -51.73
CA ASP A 624 -45.60 -8.79 -50.34
C ASP A 624 -46.65 -8.23 -49.33
N PRO A 625 -47.32 -9.08 -48.51
CA PRO A 625 -48.37 -8.64 -47.57
C PRO A 625 -47.91 -7.79 -46.37
N LYS A 626 -46.61 -7.68 -46.06
CA LYS A 626 -46.12 -7.23 -44.73
C LYS A 626 -46.48 -5.78 -44.36
N LYS A 627 -46.73 -4.88 -45.34
CA LYS A 627 -47.16 -3.50 -45.03
C LYS A 627 -48.57 -3.41 -44.43
N ALA A 628 -49.48 -4.33 -44.77
CA ALA A 628 -50.86 -4.31 -44.27
C ALA A 628 -50.96 -4.72 -42.78
N ALA A 629 -50.19 -5.73 -42.38
CA ALA A 629 -50.22 -6.28 -41.02
C ALA A 629 -49.83 -5.24 -39.94
N VAL A 630 -48.82 -4.39 -40.22
CA VAL A 630 -48.35 -3.36 -39.28
C VAL A 630 -49.39 -2.26 -39.08
N ALA A 631 -50.10 -1.85 -40.14
CA ALA A 631 -51.18 -0.87 -40.05
C ALA A 631 -52.35 -1.39 -39.19
N ALA A 632 -52.75 -2.65 -39.39
CA ALA A 632 -53.81 -3.29 -38.62
C ALA A 632 -53.47 -3.43 -37.12
N ALA A 633 -52.21 -3.72 -36.79
CA ALA A 633 -51.75 -3.81 -35.40
C ALA A 633 -51.84 -2.46 -34.67
N ILE A 634 -51.41 -1.37 -35.31
CA ILE A 634 -51.42 -0.01 -34.72
C ILE A 634 -52.85 0.49 -34.51
N ALA A 635 -53.79 0.16 -35.42
CA ALA A 635 -55.21 0.46 -35.24
C ALA A 635 -55.82 -0.27 -34.03
N ARG A 636 -55.57 -1.58 -33.89
CA ARG A 636 -56.08 -2.40 -32.78
C ARG A 636 -55.51 -1.98 -31.42
N ALA A 637 -54.26 -1.53 -31.37
CA ALA A 637 -53.64 -0.98 -30.15
C ALA A 637 -54.27 0.34 -29.69
N LYS A 638 -54.75 1.19 -30.61
CA LYS A 638 -55.46 2.43 -30.26
C LYS A 638 -56.90 2.17 -29.81
N ALA A 639 -57.63 1.25 -30.46
CA ALA A 639 -59.00 0.91 -30.07
C ALA A 639 -59.10 0.39 -28.63
N ARG A 640 -58.18 -0.49 -28.21
CA ARG A 640 -58.15 -1.08 -26.86
C ARG A 640 -57.88 -0.10 -25.71
N LYS A 641 -57.58 1.18 -25.98
CA LYS A 641 -57.36 2.20 -24.93
C LYS A 641 -58.55 3.14 -24.71
N ALA A 642 -59.69 2.88 -25.38
CA ALA A 642 -60.89 3.73 -25.32
C ALA A 642 -62.16 3.01 -24.81
N GLN A 643 -62.07 1.71 -24.46
CA GLN A 643 -63.20 0.90 -24.00
C GLN A 643 -62.79 -0.05 -22.87
N GLN A 644 -62.64 0.48 -21.65
CA GLN A 644 -62.86 -0.23 -20.38
C GLN A 644 -62.79 0.75 -19.20
N ALA A 645 -63.85 1.54 -19.09
CA ALA A 645 -64.34 2.12 -17.84
C ALA A 645 -65.84 1.80 -17.79
N GLN A 646 -66.41 1.75 -16.58
CA GLN A 646 -67.73 1.19 -16.23
C GLN A 646 -67.76 -0.34 -16.06
N GLU A 647 -68.14 -0.73 -14.84
CA GLU A 647 -68.63 -2.02 -14.35
C GLU A 647 -70.16 -2.14 -14.68
N PRO A 648 -70.99 -3.12 -14.19
CA PRO A 648 -70.70 -4.16 -13.19
C PRO A 648 -71.32 -5.58 -13.35
N ALA A 649 -70.66 -6.52 -12.65
CA ALA A 649 -71.18 -7.60 -11.77
C ALA A 649 -72.10 -8.76 -12.27
N GLU A 650 -72.06 -9.84 -11.44
CA GLU A 650 -72.98 -11.00 -11.32
C GLU A 650 -72.97 -12.05 -12.47
N THR A 651 -73.13 -13.37 -12.27
CA THR A 651 -73.08 -14.35 -11.14
C THR A 651 -72.97 -15.78 -11.78
N SER A 652 -72.62 -16.93 -11.16
CA SER A 652 -71.95 -17.33 -9.90
C SER A 652 -71.64 -18.86 -9.93
N GLN A 653 -70.62 -19.33 -9.16
CA GLN A 653 -70.44 -20.72 -8.66
C GLN A 653 -70.18 -21.86 -9.70
N VAL A 654 -69.48 -22.98 -9.45
CA VAL A 654 -68.66 -23.58 -8.34
C VAL A 654 -67.56 -24.45 -9.02
N ASP A 655 -66.48 -24.98 -8.40
CA ASP A 655 -66.08 -25.06 -6.98
C ASP A 655 -64.54 -25.08 -6.79
N GLU A 656 -64.09 -25.11 -5.51
CA GLU A 656 -62.78 -25.44 -4.90
C GLU A 656 -61.47 -25.66 -5.73
N THR A 657 -60.27 -25.29 -5.26
CA THR A 657 -59.83 -24.80 -3.93
C THR A 657 -58.68 -23.77 -4.00
N SER A 658 -58.69 -22.79 -3.08
CA SER A 658 -57.61 -21.92 -2.55
C SER A 658 -56.31 -21.70 -3.38
N SER A 659 -55.97 -20.50 -3.90
CA SER A 659 -56.06 -19.10 -3.37
C SER A 659 -55.12 -18.84 -2.16
N ASN A 660 -54.59 -17.65 -1.87
CA ASN A 660 -54.79 -16.25 -2.33
C ASN A 660 -53.54 -15.40 -1.87
N GLN A 661 -53.25 -14.10 -2.09
CA GLN A 661 -53.67 -12.90 -2.89
C GLN A 661 -52.53 -11.83 -2.62
N GLN A 662 -52.41 -10.59 -3.14
CA GLN A 662 -52.98 -9.73 -4.21
C GLN A 662 -51.91 -8.63 -4.53
N VAL A 663 -52.08 -7.80 -5.58
CA VAL A 663 -51.41 -6.49 -5.70
C VAL A 663 -52.40 -5.42 -6.20
N SER A 664 -52.69 -4.41 -5.36
CA SER A 664 -52.91 -2.99 -5.74
C SER A 664 -53.52 -2.17 -4.58
N ASP A 665 -52.88 -1.09 -4.15
CA ASP A 665 -53.43 0.28 -4.24
C ASP A 665 -52.43 1.35 -3.74
N ASP A 666 -52.74 2.61 -4.00
CA ASP A 666 -51.84 3.77 -3.83
C ASP A 666 -52.05 4.51 -2.48
N ALA A 667 -51.20 5.51 -2.21
CA ALA A 667 -51.05 6.35 -1.00
C ALA A 667 -50.21 5.76 0.16
N ASP A 668 -49.09 6.44 0.48
CA ASP A 668 -48.11 6.08 1.52
C ASP A 668 -48.61 6.31 2.97
N PRO A 669 -48.86 5.25 3.78
CA PRO A 669 -49.28 5.42 5.16
C PRO A 669 -48.11 5.64 6.15
N LYS A 670 -46.87 5.35 5.74
CA LYS A 670 -45.72 5.28 6.66
C LYS A 670 -45.30 6.65 7.17
N LYS A 671 -45.47 7.70 6.36
CA LYS A 671 -45.17 9.09 6.76
C LYS A 671 -45.98 9.56 7.97
N ALA A 672 -47.27 9.19 8.05
CA ALA A 672 -48.14 9.51 9.18
C ALA A 672 -47.77 8.69 10.44
N ALA A 673 -47.51 7.39 10.27
CA ALA A 673 -47.11 6.51 11.37
C ALA A 673 -45.81 6.95 12.05
N VAL A 674 -44.80 7.36 11.26
CA VAL A 674 -43.51 7.86 11.78
C VAL A 674 -43.68 9.20 12.51
N ALA A 675 -44.51 10.12 11.98
CA ALA A 675 -44.82 11.38 12.68
C ALA A 675 -45.49 11.14 14.04
N ALA A 676 -46.48 10.23 14.10
CA ALA A 676 -47.14 9.85 15.35
C ALA A 676 -46.19 9.17 16.36
N ALA A 677 -45.27 8.33 15.89
CA ALA A 677 -44.26 7.70 16.73
C ALA A 677 -43.28 8.73 17.34
N ILE A 678 -42.80 9.68 16.54
CA ILE A 678 -41.89 10.75 16.99
C ILE A 678 -42.59 11.67 18.01
N ALA A 679 -43.87 11.99 17.82
CA ALA A 679 -44.66 12.75 18.78
C ALA A 679 -44.79 12.01 20.13
N ARG A 680 -45.13 10.72 20.11
CA ARG A 680 -45.26 9.87 21.32
C ARG A 680 -43.92 9.69 22.04
N ALA A 681 -42.80 9.59 21.30
CA ALA A 681 -41.46 9.53 21.88
C ALA A 681 -41.05 10.84 22.57
N LYS A 682 -41.37 12.00 21.97
CA LYS A 682 -41.13 13.31 22.61
C LYS A 682 -41.98 13.50 23.88
N ALA A 683 -43.25 13.10 23.86
CA ALA A 683 -44.13 13.17 25.02
C ALA A 683 -43.59 12.35 26.22
N ARG A 684 -43.21 11.08 26.00
CA ARG A 684 -42.66 10.22 27.06
C ARG A 684 -41.37 10.78 27.67
N LYS A 685 -40.51 11.43 26.87
CA LYS A 685 -39.23 12.00 27.36
C LYS A 685 -39.41 13.26 28.23
N ALA A 686 -40.60 13.87 28.23
CA ALA A 686 -40.91 15.05 29.04
C ALA A 686 -41.51 14.73 30.43
N GLN A 687 -42.00 13.49 30.66
CA GLN A 687 -42.67 13.09 31.91
C GLN A 687 -41.78 12.30 32.89
N GLN A 688 -40.52 12.01 32.54
CA GLN A 688 -39.68 11.07 33.29
C GLN A 688 -38.58 11.76 34.12
N ALA A 689 -38.84 12.98 34.61
CA ALA A 689 -37.85 13.84 35.27
C ALA A 689 -38.41 14.59 36.50
N GLN A 690 -39.10 13.89 37.42
CA GLN A 690 -39.48 14.45 38.73
C GLN A 690 -39.68 13.37 39.82
N ASN A 691 -38.76 13.39 40.81
CA ASN A 691 -38.85 12.87 42.19
C ASN A 691 -39.08 11.36 42.50
N PRO A 692 -38.80 10.91 43.76
CA PRO A 692 -38.42 9.51 44.03
C PRO A 692 -39.13 8.80 45.21
N ALA A 693 -38.74 7.52 45.40
CA ALA A 693 -38.60 6.77 46.67
C ALA A 693 -39.77 5.95 47.29
N GLU A 694 -39.33 4.90 48.00
CA GLU A 694 -39.87 4.24 49.20
C GLU A 694 -41.00 3.16 49.20
N THR A 695 -40.56 1.90 49.42
CA THR A 695 -40.98 0.87 50.41
C THR A 695 -42.44 0.38 50.59
N SER A 696 -42.56 -0.97 50.60
CA SER A 696 -43.28 -1.82 51.59
C SER A 696 -44.83 -1.73 51.72
N GLN A 697 -45.58 -2.77 52.12
CA GLN A 697 -45.25 -4.15 52.54
C GLN A 697 -46.41 -5.14 52.19
N VAL A 698 -46.27 -6.41 52.63
CA VAL A 698 -47.20 -7.58 52.57
C VAL A 698 -48.67 -7.28 52.97
N ASP A 699 -49.70 -8.08 52.60
CA ASP A 699 -49.82 -9.51 52.94
C ASP A 699 -50.73 -10.42 52.07
N GLU A 700 -50.57 -11.72 52.35
CA GLU A 700 -51.26 -12.99 52.00
C GLU A 700 -52.78 -13.02 51.63
N THR A 701 -53.37 -14.10 51.06
CA THR A 701 -53.04 -15.56 51.13
C THR A 701 -53.35 -16.40 49.87
N SER A 702 -52.45 -17.34 49.58
CA SER A 702 -52.67 -18.77 49.21
C SER A 702 -53.62 -19.25 48.10
N SER A 703 -53.04 -19.85 47.04
CA SER A 703 -52.98 -21.34 46.91
C SER A 703 -52.08 -21.82 45.73
N ASN A 704 -51.04 -22.60 46.04
CA ASN A 704 -50.16 -23.45 45.18
C ASN A 704 -49.71 -22.97 43.77
N GLN A 705 -48.43 -23.02 43.40
CA GLN A 705 -47.23 -23.57 44.06
C GLN A 705 -45.94 -22.98 43.43
N GLN A 706 -44.93 -22.61 44.25
CA GLN A 706 -43.54 -22.21 43.88
C GLN A 706 -43.41 -20.99 42.93
N VAL A 707 -43.01 -19.76 43.32
CA VAL A 707 -41.93 -19.25 44.23
C VAL A 707 -40.51 -19.56 43.72
N SER A 708 -39.57 -18.61 43.55
CA SER A 708 -39.62 -17.14 43.29
C SER A 708 -38.22 -16.64 42.82
N ASP A 709 -38.11 -15.32 42.60
CA ASP A 709 -36.92 -14.47 42.85
C ASP A 709 -35.59 -14.52 42.05
N ASN A 710 -35.24 -13.31 41.58
CA ASN A 710 -33.97 -12.57 41.66
C ASN A 710 -32.59 -13.12 41.17
N ALA A 711 -31.80 -12.16 40.66
CA ALA A 711 -30.36 -12.16 40.40
C ALA A 711 -29.76 -13.31 39.56
N ASP A 712 -29.21 -12.98 38.37
CA ASP A 712 -28.42 -13.93 37.55
C ASP A 712 -27.25 -14.54 38.35
N PRO A 713 -27.33 -15.84 38.73
CA PRO A 713 -26.32 -16.43 39.60
C PRO A 713 -24.96 -16.58 38.93
N LYS A 714 -24.89 -16.52 37.58
CA LYS A 714 -23.67 -16.75 36.83
C LYS A 714 -22.62 -15.67 37.07
N LYS A 715 -23.00 -14.41 37.29
CA LYS A 715 -22.02 -13.36 37.64
C LYS A 715 -21.38 -13.58 39.01
N ALA A 716 -22.16 -13.96 40.02
CA ALA A 716 -21.64 -14.28 41.36
C ALA A 716 -20.81 -15.57 41.33
N ALA A 717 -21.28 -16.62 40.66
CA ALA A 717 -20.58 -17.89 40.53
C ALA A 717 -19.25 -17.76 39.77
N VAL A 718 -19.22 -16.99 38.68
CA VAL A 718 -17.97 -16.72 37.92
C VAL A 718 -17.01 -15.84 38.72
N ALA A 719 -17.49 -14.83 39.44
CA ALA A 719 -16.65 -14.04 40.35
C ALA A 719 -16.04 -14.90 41.47
N ALA A 720 -16.84 -15.78 42.08
CA ALA A 720 -16.39 -16.72 43.10
C ALA A 720 -15.43 -17.79 42.54
N ALA A 721 -15.66 -18.28 41.32
CA ALA A 721 -14.76 -19.21 40.64
C ALA A 721 -13.41 -18.55 40.31
N ILE A 722 -13.40 -17.31 39.80
CA ILE A 722 -12.18 -16.54 39.54
C ILE A 722 -11.44 -16.21 40.85
N ALA A 723 -12.16 -15.89 41.92
CA ALA A 723 -11.57 -15.70 43.25
C ALA A 723 -10.94 -16.99 43.79
N ARG A 724 -11.64 -18.14 43.70
CA ARG A 724 -11.12 -19.45 44.12
C ARG A 724 -9.96 -19.93 43.25
N ALA A 725 -9.95 -19.62 41.95
CA ALA A 725 -8.82 -19.90 41.06
C ALA A 725 -7.60 -19.04 41.38
N LYS A 726 -7.78 -17.74 41.68
CA LYS A 726 -6.71 -16.86 42.16
C LYS A 726 -6.17 -17.30 43.53
N ALA A 727 -7.05 -17.71 44.45
CA ALA A 727 -6.64 -18.25 45.76
C ALA A 727 -5.82 -19.54 45.61
N ARG A 728 -6.28 -20.52 44.82
CA ARG A 728 -5.51 -21.75 44.55
C ARG A 728 -4.15 -21.46 43.91
N LYS A 729 -4.07 -20.47 43.00
CA LYS A 729 -2.80 -20.08 42.37
C LYS A 729 -1.86 -19.29 43.30
N ALA A 730 -2.36 -18.79 44.44
CA ALA A 730 -1.57 -18.20 45.52
C ALA A 730 -1.20 -19.22 46.63
N GLN A 731 -1.90 -20.36 46.71
CA GLN A 731 -1.64 -21.47 47.66
C GLN A 731 -0.90 -22.66 47.01
N GLN A 732 -0.22 -22.44 45.89
CA GLN A 732 0.67 -23.41 45.22
C GLN A 732 2.12 -22.91 45.13
N ALA A 733 2.51 -21.98 46.01
CA ALA A 733 3.88 -21.57 46.24
C ALA A 733 4.04 -21.45 47.76
N GLN A 734 4.94 -22.26 48.34
CA GLN A 734 4.84 -22.81 49.72
C GLN A 734 3.76 -23.93 49.77
N GLU A 735 4.01 -25.14 50.28
CA GLU A 735 5.15 -25.72 51.03
C GLU A 735 5.44 -27.20 50.59
N PRO A 736 6.26 -28.06 51.27
CA PRO A 736 7.11 -29.06 50.57
C PRO A 736 6.72 -30.54 50.76
N THR A 737 7.51 -31.45 50.17
CA THR A 737 7.64 -32.85 50.62
C THR A 737 9.03 -33.40 50.28
N GLU A 738 9.69 -34.07 51.23
CA GLU A 738 10.99 -34.73 51.05
C GLU A 738 10.82 -36.15 50.46
N THR A 739 11.78 -36.72 49.74
CA THR A 739 12.86 -37.60 50.29
C THR A 739 13.61 -38.24 49.10
N SER A 740 14.86 -38.74 49.17
CA SER A 740 15.92 -38.65 50.19
C SER A 740 17.26 -39.15 49.63
N GLN A 741 18.37 -38.54 50.08
CA GLN A 741 19.76 -39.08 50.08
C GLN A 741 20.45 -39.31 48.70
N VAL A 742 21.78 -39.23 48.56
CA VAL A 742 22.90 -39.11 49.53
C VAL A 742 24.01 -38.15 49.01
N ASP A 743 24.89 -37.69 49.92
CA ASP A 743 26.29 -37.22 49.73
C ASP A 743 26.61 -35.97 48.85
N GLU A 744 27.53 -35.06 49.19
CA GLU A 744 28.35 -34.87 50.43
C GLU A 744 28.83 -33.38 50.61
N ALA A 745 29.50 -33.10 51.75
CA ALA A 745 30.51 -32.05 51.96
C ALA A 745 30.15 -30.52 51.94
N SER A 746 29.54 -30.08 53.04
CA SER A 746 30.09 -29.05 53.97
C SER A 746 30.39 -27.58 53.58
N SER A 747 29.74 -26.67 54.34
CA SER A 747 30.28 -25.43 54.96
C SER A 747 30.44 -24.16 54.09
N SER A 748 30.21 -22.93 54.58
CA SER A 748 29.52 -22.47 55.81
C SER A 748 29.26 -20.94 55.81
N GLN A 749 28.51 -20.49 56.83
CA GLN A 749 28.35 -19.12 57.33
C GLN A 749 27.44 -18.14 56.56
N GLN A 750 26.75 -17.33 57.36
CA GLN A 750 25.77 -16.32 56.96
C GLN A 750 26.43 -14.94 56.92
N VAL A 751 26.01 -14.07 55.98
CA VAL A 751 25.83 -12.64 56.28
C VAL A 751 24.54 -12.18 55.62
N SER A 752 23.68 -11.50 56.38
CA SER A 752 22.50 -10.81 55.87
C SER A 752 22.85 -9.39 55.42
N ASP A 753 22.33 -8.95 54.28
CA ASP A 753 22.02 -7.52 54.10
C ASP A 753 20.95 -7.32 53.01
N ASP A 754 20.12 -6.28 53.19
CA ASP A 754 18.93 -6.03 52.37
C ASP A 754 19.26 -5.14 51.16
N ALA A 755 18.94 -5.59 49.94
CA ALA A 755 19.33 -4.91 48.70
C ALA A 755 18.33 -5.10 47.55
N ASP A 756 17.81 -3.98 47.02
CA ASP A 756 16.89 -3.91 45.88
C ASP A 756 17.35 -4.78 44.68
N PRO A 757 16.56 -5.80 44.25
CA PRO A 757 16.95 -6.73 43.20
C PRO A 757 17.19 -6.05 41.83
N LYS A 758 16.64 -4.86 41.59
CA LYS A 758 16.91 -4.10 40.35
C LYS A 758 18.36 -3.62 40.27
N LYS A 759 19.01 -3.30 41.39
CA LYS A 759 20.41 -2.85 41.43
C LYS A 759 21.38 -3.98 41.08
N ALA A 760 21.12 -5.18 41.61
CA ALA A 760 21.91 -6.38 41.32
C ALA A 760 21.86 -6.79 39.84
N ALA A 761 20.66 -6.75 39.23
CA ALA A 761 20.47 -7.08 37.82
C ALA A 761 21.27 -6.16 36.87
N VAL A 762 21.31 -4.85 37.15
CA VAL A 762 22.09 -3.87 36.36
C VAL A 762 23.59 -4.10 36.52
N ALA A 763 24.07 -4.38 37.73
CA ALA A 763 25.48 -4.72 37.97
C ALA A 763 25.90 -5.99 37.20
N ALA A 764 25.08 -7.05 37.23
CA ALA A 764 25.32 -8.28 36.49
C ALA A 764 25.34 -8.08 34.96
N ALA A 765 24.46 -7.21 34.43
CA ALA A 765 24.46 -6.85 33.01
C ALA A 765 25.74 -6.11 32.60
N ILE A 766 26.21 -5.15 33.40
CA ILE A 766 27.45 -4.40 33.16
C ILE A 766 28.69 -5.32 33.25
N ALA A 767 28.71 -6.27 34.19
CA ALA A 767 29.77 -7.27 34.29
C ALA A 767 29.82 -8.17 33.05
N ARG A 768 28.68 -8.68 32.58
CA ARG A 768 28.58 -9.50 31.35
C ARG A 768 28.98 -8.71 30.09
N ALA A 769 28.65 -7.41 30.02
CA ALA A 769 29.07 -6.54 28.93
C ALA A 769 30.60 -6.33 28.91
N LYS A 770 31.23 -6.08 30.07
CA LYS A 770 32.70 -5.99 30.19
C LYS A 770 33.38 -7.31 29.82
N ALA A 771 32.86 -8.44 30.29
CA ALA A 771 33.41 -9.77 29.98
C ALA A 771 33.33 -10.12 28.48
N ARG A 772 32.25 -9.74 27.77
CA ARG A 772 32.17 -9.85 26.30
C ARG A 772 33.20 -8.97 25.61
N LYS A 773 33.35 -7.71 26.03
CA LYS A 773 34.28 -6.76 25.40
C LYS A 773 35.75 -7.17 25.56
N ALA A 774 36.11 -7.82 26.67
CA ALA A 774 37.44 -8.39 26.89
C ALA A 774 37.75 -9.63 26.03
N LYS A 775 36.73 -10.39 25.60
CA LYS A 775 36.89 -11.57 24.74
C LYS A 775 36.88 -11.28 23.23
N GLN A 776 36.82 -10.01 22.81
CA GLN A 776 36.86 -9.59 21.40
C GLN A 776 38.13 -8.79 21.04
N SER A 777 39.16 -8.80 21.89
CA SER A 777 40.38 -8.00 21.70
C SER A 777 41.67 -8.84 21.83
N SER A 778 41.61 -10.14 21.58
CA SER A 778 42.75 -11.07 21.75
C SER A 778 42.71 -12.26 20.79
N SER A 779 42.94 -12.02 19.50
CA SER A 779 43.08 -13.09 18.48
C SER A 779 43.82 -12.63 17.22
N ILE A 780 45.12 -12.34 17.36
CA ILE A 780 46.09 -12.32 16.26
C ILE A 780 47.34 -13.04 16.80
N PRO A 781 47.77 -14.17 16.19
CA PRO A 781 49.04 -14.80 16.47
C PRO A 781 50.05 -14.56 15.34
N GLU A 782 51.23 -14.05 15.67
CA GLU A 782 52.44 -14.20 14.85
C GLU A 782 53.24 -15.43 15.32
N ALA A 783 53.91 -16.12 14.41
CA ALA A 783 54.97 -17.08 14.72
C ALA A 783 55.95 -17.18 13.53
N GLU A 784 57.24 -17.28 13.81
CA GLU A 784 58.32 -17.29 12.80
C GLU A 784 58.90 -18.69 12.54
N LYS A 785 59.71 -18.80 11.47
CA LYS A 785 60.80 -19.78 11.23
C LYS A 785 60.34 -21.22 10.87
N MET A 786 61.08 -22.01 10.08
CA MET A 786 62.44 -21.85 9.52
C MET A 786 62.66 -22.74 8.26
N ALA A 787 63.48 -22.26 7.29
CA ALA A 787 64.27 -23.05 6.32
C ALA A 787 63.51 -23.96 5.28
N ASP A 788 64.05 -24.36 4.13
CA ASP A 788 65.28 -23.95 3.41
C ASP A 788 65.21 -24.19 1.87
N ASP A 789 66.14 -23.54 1.15
CA ASP A 789 66.79 -23.88 -0.15
C ASP A 789 66.02 -24.18 -1.48
N ALA A 790 66.71 -23.82 -2.59
CA ALA A 790 66.71 -24.36 -3.97
C ALA A 790 65.43 -24.34 -4.87
N GLN A 791 65.50 -24.09 -6.20
CA GLN A 791 66.55 -23.53 -7.09
C GLN A 791 65.98 -23.13 -8.49
N SER A 792 66.80 -22.41 -9.29
CA SER A 792 66.78 -22.26 -10.77
C SER A 792 65.59 -21.62 -11.54
N SER A 793 65.87 -20.45 -12.12
CA SER A 793 65.34 -19.95 -13.42
C SER A 793 66.19 -20.50 -14.60
N PRO A 794 65.83 -20.33 -15.91
CA PRO A 794 65.72 -19.06 -16.68
C PRO A 794 64.31 -18.84 -17.30
N ALA A 795 63.87 -17.70 -17.87
CA ALA A 795 64.38 -16.83 -18.98
C ALA A 795 64.31 -17.50 -20.39
N GLU A 796 64.02 -16.84 -21.51
CA GLU A 796 64.20 -15.42 -21.90
C GLU A 796 63.11 -14.84 -22.88
N SER A 797 63.05 -13.50 -22.96
CA SER A 797 62.78 -12.60 -24.12
C SER A 797 61.78 -12.98 -25.24
N ASN A 798 60.87 -12.08 -25.67
CA ASN A 798 61.24 -10.90 -26.49
C ASN A 798 60.18 -9.78 -26.54
N ASN A 799 60.64 -8.57 -26.85
CA ASN A 799 59.88 -7.33 -27.10
C ASN A 799 60.68 -6.50 -28.14
N PRO A 800 60.09 -5.60 -28.96
CA PRO A 800 60.19 -4.17 -28.56
C PRO A 800 59.09 -3.21 -29.09
N ALA A 801 58.96 -2.06 -28.39
CA ALA A 801 58.57 -0.72 -28.90
C ALA A 801 57.13 -0.50 -29.45
N GLU A 802 56.46 0.67 -29.39
CA GLU A 802 56.52 1.96 -28.65
C GLU A 802 55.26 2.78 -29.09
N VAL A 803 54.71 3.87 -28.51
CA VAL A 803 54.88 4.76 -27.33
C VAL A 803 53.45 5.30 -26.97
N SER A 804 53.07 6.02 -25.90
CA SER A 804 53.71 6.51 -24.65
C SER A 804 52.64 6.88 -23.59
N SER A 805 53.09 7.19 -22.38
CA SER A 805 52.52 8.15 -21.40
C SER A 805 50.99 8.27 -21.17
N VAL A 806 50.52 7.68 -20.06
CA VAL A 806 49.52 8.30 -19.16
C VAL A 806 50.02 8.13 -17.71
N LEU A 807 49.72 9.09 -16.82
CA LEU A 807 50.22 9.11 -15.44
C LEU A 807 49.49 8.12 -14.51
N VAL A 808 50.24 7.59 -13.54
CA VAL A 808 49.67 6.96 -12.35
C VAL A 808 49.32 8.05 -11.33
N THR A 809 48.09 8.04 -10.83
CA THR A 809 47.69 8.73 -9.59
C THR A 809 46.93 7.78 -8.69
N ASP A 810 47.59 7.30 -7.63
CA ASP A 810 46.95 6.67 -6.49
C ASP A 810 46.18 7.74 -5.70
N ASP A 811 44.91 7.48 -5.35
CA ASP A 811 44.05 8.47 -4.70
C ASP A 811 42.94 7.85 -3.82
N ASN A 812 43.34 7.19 -2.74
CA ASN A 812 42.43 6.74 -1.67
C ASN A 812 41.95 7.93 -0.81
N VAL A 813 41.05 8.75 -1.36
CA VAL A 813 40.56 10.00 -0.73
C VAL A 813 39.34 9.76 0.16
N ASP A 814 39.48 10.07 1.46
CA ASP A 814 38.36 10.14 2.41
C ASP A 814 37.23 11.03 1.87
N PRO A 815 36.01 10.50 1.64
CA PRO A 815 34.90 11.26 1.06
C PRO A 815 34.47 12.46 1.92
N LYS A 816 34.80 12.50 3.22
CA LYS A 816 34.59 13.69 4.07
C LYS A 816 35.49 14.84 3.67
N LYS A 817 36.76 14.59 3.28
CA LYS A 817 37.66 15.64 2.77
C LYS A 817 37.14 16.19 1.44
N ALA A 818 36.70 15.34 0.53
CA ALA A 818 36.09 15.76 -0.74
C ALA A 818 34.83 16.63 -0.52
N ALA A 819 33.94 16.23 0.39
CA ALA A 819 32.74 17.00 0.73
C ALA A 819 33.07 18.38 1.35
N VAL A 820 34.08 18.46 2.22
CA VAL A 820 34.55 19.72 2.82
C VAL A 820 35.19 20.63 1.77
N ALA A 821 36.02 20.08 0.87
CA ALA A 821 36.60 20.84 -0.24
C ALA A 821 35.53 21.43 -1.16
N ALA A 822 34.51 20.64 -1.54
CA ALA A 822 33.37 21.09 -2.33
C ALA A 822 32.55 22.18 -1.63
N ALA A 823 32.37 22.09 -0.30
CA ALA A 823 31.70 23.13 0.49
C ALA A 823 32.50 24.44 0.52
N ILE A 824 33.83 24.37 0.68
CA ILE A 824 34.73 25.53 0.65
C ILE A 824 34.73 26.18 -0.74
N ALA A 825 34.74 25.40 -1.82
CA ALA A 825 34.64 25.91 -3.19
C ALA A 825 33.33 26.67 -3.42
N ARG A 826 32.19 26.10 -3.01
CA ARG A 826 30.86 26.75 -3.10
C ARG A 826 30.79 28.04 -2.25
N ALA A 827 31.45 28.07 -1.08
CA ALA A 827 31.55 29.28 -0.26
C ALA A 827 32.40 30.38 -0.93
N LYS A 828 33.56 30.03 -1.52
CA LYS A 828 34.38 30.98 -2.29
C LYS A 828 33.62 31.54 -3.50
N ALA A 829 32.92 30.69 -4.26
CA ALA A 829 32.12 31.10 -5.42
C ALA A 829 31.01 32.10 -5.03
N ARG A 830 30.27 31.83 -3.95
CA ARG A 830 29.27 32.78 -3.41
C ARG A 830 29.90 34.11 -2.98
N LYS A 831 31.07 34.08 -2.33
CA LYS A 831 31.76 35.30 -1.91
C LYS A 831 32.21 36.15 -3.11
N ALA A 832 32.72 35.53 -4.17
CA ALA A 832 33.06 36.21 -5.41
C ALA A 832 31.82 36.81 -6.12
N GLN A 833 30.68 36.10 -6.14
CA GLN A 833 29.42 36.64 -6.66
C GLN A 833 28.88 37.82 -5.84
N GLN A 834 29.05 37.81 -4.51
CA GLN A 834 28.69 38.94 -3.65
C GLN A 834 29.62 40.14 -3.88
N GLN A 835 30.92 39.93 -4.06
CA GLN A 835 31.87 41.01 -4.35
C GLN A 835 31.62 41.65 -5.72
N LYS A 836 31.23 40.87 -6.75
CA LYS A 836 30.78 41.44 -8.03
C LYS A 836 29.50 42.28 -7.93
N LYS A 837 28.64 42.05 -6.93
CA LYS A 837 27.42 42.83 -6.68
C LYS A 837 27.61 44.02 -5.72
N GLN A 838 28.86 44.43 -5.48
CA GLN A 838 29.22 45.60 -4.67
C GLN A 838 30.24 46.50 -5.38
N GLY A 839 30.32 46.39 -6.72
CA GLY A 839 31.19 47.18 -7.60
C GLY A 839 30.49 47.59 -8.91
N GLU A 840 29.17 47.64 -8.88
CA GLU A 840 28.26 48.26 -9.86
C GLU A 840 27.46 49.35 -9.12
#